data_AF-A0AA89AQN5-F1
#
_entry.id   AF-A0AA89AQN5-F1
#
_cell.length_a   1.000
_cell.length_b   1.000
_cell.length_c   1.000
_cell.angle_alpha   90.00
_cell.angle_beta   90.00
_cell.angle_gamma   90.00
#
_symmetry.space_group_name_H-M   'P 1'
#
loop_
_entity.id
_entity.type
_entity.pdbx_description
1 polymer ?
#
loop_
_entity_poly.entity_id
_entity_poly.type
_entity_poly.pdbx_seq_one_letter_code
_entity_poly.pdbx_strand_id
1 'polypeptide(L)'
;YQMEASMDEKPFPAWSWSVEQCLKEYKVKLDKGLSTYDVEKQRDGYGWNELKKEKGKPLWRLVLEQFDDMLVKILLVAAFISFILSYLHGNETGETGFEAYVEPLVIVLILVLNAIVGVWQESNAEHALEALKEMQSESSKVLRDGYLVPDLPARELVPGDIVELRVGDKVPADMRVAVLKTSTLRVEQSSLTGESMPVLKGTSPIFGDDCELQAKENMVFAGTTVVNGSCTCIVVNIGMRTEIGKIQTQIHEASLEESDTPLKKKLDEFGNRLTTAIGLVCLTVWIINYKYFLSWELVNGWPTNIRFSFEKCTYYFKIAVALAVAAIPEGLPAVITTCLALGTRKMAQKNAIVRKLPSVETLGCTTVICSDKTGTLTTNQMAVTQFFTLGGKTSASRIFDVEGTTYDPKDGGIVDWNCFNMDANLQAMAEICAVCNDAGIFCNGRLFRATGLPTEAALKVLVEKMGVPDNKASNKIRDSQLLANYLIDRNIVKLGCCEWWTKRSKRVATLEFDRVRKSMSVIVREPTGLNRLLVKGAVESLLERSSHVQLADGSVIPIDEPCRQLLLLRHLEMSSKGLRCLGMAYKDDLGEFSDYYAESHRAHKKLLDPACYSSIESDLVFVGVVGLRDPPRDEVHKAIDDCRDAGIKVMVITGDNKSTAEAICREIGLFSGGEDLRGKSFTGKEFMALSSSQQIEIMSKPGGRVFSRAEPRHKQEIVRMLKEMGEIVAMTGDGVNDAPALKLADIGIAMGIAGTEVAKEASDMVLADDNFSTIVSAVAEGRSIYNNMKAFIRYMISSNVGEVISIFLTAALGIPESMIPVQLLWVNLVTDGPPATALGFNPADVDIMRKPPRKSNDALISSWVFFRYMVIGSYVGIATVGIFILWYTRASFLGIDLVSDGHTLVEYSQLRNWGECSSWSNFSVTPFSVGGGRLITLSDPCDYFSVGKVKAMTLSLSVLVAIEMFNSLNALSEDSSLLTMPPWMNPWLLVAMSVSFGLHCLILYVPFLADVFGIVPLSLNEWLLVLFVSAPVILIDEFLKFIARRRRWRAKVKMA
;
A
#
# COMPACT_ATOMS: atom_id res chain seq x y z
N TYR A 1 13.55 -16.79 31.54
CA TYR A 1 14.84 -16.23 32.00
C TYR A 1 14.63 -14.75 32.25
N GLN A 2 14.59 -14.36 33.53
CA GLN A 2 14.36 -12.99 33.99
C GLN A 2 15.57 -12.12 33.65
N MET A 3 15.35 -11.01 32.95
CA MET A 3 16.37 -9.98 32.73
C MET A 3 16.56 -9.20 34.03
N GLU A 4 17.79 -9.21 34.53
CA GLU A 4 18.28 -8.26 35.52
C GLU A 4 18.09 -6.83 34.99
N ALA A 5 17.47 -6.00 35.81
CA ALA A 5 17.39 -4.57 35.61
C ALA A 5 18.81 -3.97 35.71
N SER A 6 19.41 -3.68 34.56
CA SER A 6 20.67 -2.95 34.47
C SER A 6 20.43 -1.48 34.79
N MET A 7 21.14 -1.00 35.82
CA MET A 7 21.50 0.36 36.19
C MET A 7 21.05 1.48 35.24
N ASP A 8 20.32 2.46 35.79
CA ASP A 8 20.09 3.79 35.20
C ASP A 8 21.43 4.49 34.89
N GLU A 9 22.00 4.24 33.70
CA GLU A 9 23.09 5.04 33.15
C GLU A 9 22.56 6.42 32.78
N LYS A 10 23.20 7.48 33.28
CA LYS A 10 22.99 8.84 32.76
C LYS A 10 23.18 8.79 31.24
N PRO A 11 22.23 9.29 30.42
CA PRO A 11 22.33 9.20 28.97
C PRO A 11 23.60 9.93 28.52
N PHE A 12 24.56 9.21 27.93
CA PHE A 12 25.78 9.76 27.35
C PHE A 12 25.42 10.56 26.08
N PRO A 13 25.32 11.91 26.14
CA PRO A 13 24.88 12.72 25.03
C PRO A 13 26.11 13.17 24.25
N ALA A 14 26.61 12.32 23.34
CA ALA A 14 27.87 12.56 22.63
C ALA A 14 27.93 13.91 21.87
N TRP A 15 26.78 14.50 21.52
CA TRP A 15 26.68 15.80 20.87
C TRP A 15 26.95 16.99 21.81
N SER A 16 26.73 16.87 23.12
CA SER A 16 26.99 17.96 24.07
C SER A 16 28.41 17.92 24.65
N TRP A 17 29.14 16.84 24.42
CA TRP A 17 30.49 16.62 24.96
C TRP A 17 31.58 17.05 23.97
N SER A 18 32.74 17.42 24.51
CA SER A 18 33.94 17.68 23.70
C SER A 18 34.53 16.37 23.16
N VAL A 19 35.30 16.45 22.07
CA VAL A 19 35.93 15.27 21.46
C VAL A 19 36.84 14.54 22.46
N GLU A 20 37.55 15.29 23.31
CA GLU A 20 38.44 14.74 24.35
C GLU A 20 37.68 13.98 25.44
N GLN A 21 36.48 14.45 25.81
CA GLN A 21 35.61 13.76 26.76
C GLN A 21 35.11 12.44 26.17
N CYS A 22 34.69 12.43 24.90
CA CYS A 22 34.27 11.21 24.20
C CYS A 22 35.42 10.19 24.09
N LEU A 23 36.64 10.62 23.73
CA LEU A 23 37.81 9.75 23.67
C LEU A 23 38.17 9.15 25.04
N LYS A 24 38.01 9.93 26.12
CA LYS A 24 38.27 9.47 27.49
C LYS A 24 37.25 8.44 27.97
N GLU A 25 35.98 8.61 27.60
CA GLU A 25 34.91 7.67 27.93
C GLU A 25 35.19 6.28 27.33
N TYR A 26 35.44 6.23 26.02
CA TYR A 26 35.75 5.00 25.30
C TYR A 26 37.20 4.52 25.49
N LYS A 27 38.02 5.24 26.26
CA LYS A 27 39.44 4.95 26.53
C LYS A 27 40.27 4.75 25.25
N VAL A 28 39.95 5.46 24.18
CA VAL A 28 40.59 5.32 22.86
C VAL A 28 41.47 6.52 22.53
N LYS A 29 42.55 6.31 21.77
CA LYS A 29 43.38 7.38 21.22
C LYS A 29 43.08 7.57 19.75
N LEU A 30 42.95 8.83 19.31
CA LEU A 30 42.61 9.16 17.92
C LEU A 30 43.60 8.56 16.89
N ASP A 31 44.89 8.53 17.22
CA ASP A 31 45.96 8.09 16.30
C ASP A 31 46.18 6.57 16.27
N LYS A 32 45.63 5.83 17.24
CA LYS A 32 45.79 4.37 17.34
C LYS A 32 44.49 3.59 17.14
N GLY A 33 43.33 4.20 17.41
CA GLY A 33 42.06 3.47 17.45
C GLY A 33 41.99 2.45 18.59
N LEU A 34 41.00 1.55 18.52
CA LEU A 34 40.83 0.47 19.50
C LEU A 34 41.82 -0.68 19.24
N SER A 35 42.16 -1.40 20.30
CA SER A 35 42.90 -2.66 20.19
C SER A 35 41.96 -3.83 19.86
N THR A 36 42.45 -4.89 19.21
CA THR A 36 41.66 -6.10 18.96
C THR A 36 41.01 -6.68 20.22
N TYR A 37 41.71 -6.65 21.36
CA TYR A 37 41.18 -7.09 22.65
C TYR A 37 40.02 -6.20 23.14
N ASP A 38 40.16 -4.88 23.00
CA ASP A 38 39.09 -3.95 23.38
C ASP A 38 37.88 -4.07 22.45
N VAL A 39 38.10 -4.37 21.16
CA VAL A 39 37.01 -4.62 20.20
C VAL A 39 36.18 -5.84 20.61
N GLU A 40 36.81 -6.96 20.96
CA GLU A 40 36.09 -8.16 21.44
C GLU A 40 35.31 -7.86 22.71
N LYS A 41 35.92 -7.15 23.67
CA LYS A 41 35.27 -6.74 24.92
C LYS A 41 34.06 -5.82 24.66
N GLN A 42 34.17 -4.86 23.75
CA GLN A 42 33.05 -3.99 23.38
C GLN A 42 31.97 -4.77 22.61
N ARG A 43 32.36 -5.74 21.80
CA ARG A 43 31.42 -6.60 21.05
C ARG A 43 30.59 -7.48 21.99
N ASP A 44 31.18 -8.02 23.05
CA ASP A 44 30.45 -8.80 24.05
C ASP A 44 29.44 -7.93 24.83
N GLY A 45 29.75 -6.65 25.06
CA GLY A 45 28.87 -5.71 25.77
C GLY A 45 27.74 -5.11 24.91
N TYR A 46 28.05 -4.70 23.67
CA TYR A 46 27.12 -3.95 22.81
C TYR A 46 26.50 -4.79 21.68
N GLY A 47 27.09 -5.94 21.35
CA GLY A 47 26.68 -6.79 20.24
C GLY A 47 27.20 -6.33 18.88
N TRP A 48 26.56 -6.81 17.81
CA TRP A 48 26.92 -6.51 16.42
C TRP A 48 26.23 -5.24 15.92
N ASN A 49 26.86 -4.53 14.98
CA ASN A 49 26.26 -3.39 14.29
C ASN A 49 25.31 -3.86 13.17
N GLU A 50 24.21 -4.50 13.56
CA GLU A 50 23.16 -4.92 12.63
C GLU A 50 21.77 -4.66 13.23
N LEU A 51 20.81 -4.33 12.36
CA LEU A 51 19.41 -4.26 12.75
C LEU A 51 18.89 -5.68 12.96
N LYS A 52 18.11 -5.90 14.03
CA LYS A 52 17.53 -7.22 14.30
C LYS A 52 16.56 -7.58 13.18
N LYS A 53 16.88 -8.62 12.42
CA LYS A 53 15.95 -9.22 11.44
C LYS A 53 14.87 -10.01 12.19
N GLU A 54 13.62 -9.86 11.75
CA GLU A 54 12.54 -10.74 12.20
C GLU A 54 12.81 -12.16 11.70
N LYS A 55 12.61 -13.15 12.56
CA LYS A 55 12.69 -14.55 12.13
C LYS A 55 11.38 -14.87 11.42
N GLY A 56 11.45 -15.11 10.11
CA GLY A 56 10.30 -15.59 9.34
C GLY A 56 9.65 -16.81 9.97
N LYS A 57 8.34 -16.98 9.77
CA LYS A 57 7.63 -18.14 10.31
C LYS A 57 8.16 -19.40 9.62
N PRO A 58 8.53 -20.46 10.37
CA PRO A 58 8.95 -21.69 9.73
C PRO A 58 7.78 -22.36 9.02
N LEU A 59 8.04 -23.01 7.88
CA LEU A 59 7.01 -23.63 7.02
C LEU A 59 6.03 -24.55 7.77
N TRP A 60 6.49 -25.32 8.75
CA TRP A 60 5.61 -26.20 9.54
C TRP A 60 4.59 -25.41 10.38
N ARG A 61 4.93 -24.20 10.83
CA ARG A 61 4.03 -23.34 11.58
C ARG A 61 2.99 -22.71 10.65
N LEU A 62 3.40 -22.31 9.43
CA LEU A 62 2.47 -21.86 8.39
C LEU A 62 1.45 -22.94 8.04
N VAL A 63 1.88 -24.20 7.90
CA VAL A 63 0.98 -25.34 7.69
C VAL A 63 -0.02 -25.47 8.84
N LEU A 64 0.43 -25.42 10.10
CA LEU A 64 -0.46 -25.53 11.26
C LEU A 64 -1.48 -24.38 11.35
N GLU A 65 -1.10 -23.16 10.95
CA GLU A 65 -2.00 -22.01 10.93
C GLU A 65 -3.16 -22.21 9.94
N GLN A 66 -2.95 -22.95 8.84
CA GLN A 66 -4.04 -23.30 7.90
C GLN A 66 -5.11 -24.22 8.54
N PHE A 67 -4.77 -24.95 9.61
CA PHE A 67 -5.70 -25.82 10.35
C PHE A 67 -6.30 -25.15 11.60
N ASP A 68 -5.94 -23.90 11.91
CA ASP A 68 -6.43 -23.22 13.12
C ASP A 68 -7.83 -22.60 12.93
N ASP A 69 -8.28 -22.46 11.68
CA ASP A 69 -9.60 -21.96 11.33
C ASP A 69 -10.72 -22.87 11.89
N MET A 70 -11.77 -22.26 12.45
CA MET A 70 -12.90 -22.96 13.05
C MET A 70 -13.64 -23.86 12.05
N LEU A 71 -13.77 -23.44 10.80
CA LEU A 71 -14.44 -24.20 9.73
C LEU A 71 -13.63 -25.44 9.35
N VAL A 72 -12.30 -25.29 9.22
CA VAL A 72 -11.39 -26.41 8.94
C VAL A 72 -11.43 -27.43 10.08
N LYS A 73 -11.48 -26.98 11.34
CA LYS A 73 -11.64 -27.86 12.50
C LYS A 73 -12.94 -28.67 12.45
N ILE A 74 -14.05 -28.09 12.00
CA ILE A 74 -15.32 -28.80 11.84
C ILE A 74 -15.20 -29.87 10.76
N LEU A 75 -14.59 -29.56 9.61
CA LEU A 75 -14.34 -30.54 8.55
C LEU A 75 -13.42 -31.68 9.01
N LEU A 76 -12.41 -31.37 9.81
CA LEU A 76 -11.51 -32.37 10.37
C LEU A 76 -12.24 -33.30 11.37
N VAL A 77 -13.14 -32.75 12.18
CA VAL A 77 -14.04 -33.55 13.04
C VAL A 77 -14.99 -34.40 12.19
N ALA A 78 -15.56 -33.85 11.11
CA ALA A 78 -16.43 -34.58 10.20
C ALA A 78 -15.70 -35.74 9.49
N ALA A 79 -14.47 -35.50 9.02
CA ALA A 79 -13.59 -36.52 8.43
C ALA A 79 -13.26 -37.63 9.44
N PHE A 80 -12.96 -37.26 10.69
CA PHE A 80 -12.69 -38.20 11.77
C PHE A 80 -13.91 -39.06 12.09
N ILE A 81 -15.10 -38.45 12.19
CA ILE A 81 -16.36 -39.17 12.40
C ILE A 81 -16.66 -40.11 11.21
N SER A 82 -16.52 -39.63 9.96
CA SER A 82 -16.73 -40.44 8.75
C SER A 82 -15.77 -41.64 8.69
N PHE A 83 -14.50 -41.44 9.09
CA PHE A 83 -13.53 -42.53 9.21
C PHE A 83 -13.94 -43.57 10.26
N ILE A 84 -14.38 -43.13 11.45
CA ILE A 84 -14.88 -44.03 12.50
C ILE A 84 -16.10 -44.82 12.02
N LEU A 85 -17.06 -44.16 11.38
CA LEU A 85 -18.27 -44.81 10.88
C LEU A 85 -17.93 -45.88 9.84
N SER A 86 -17.02 -45.57 8.92
CA SER A 86 -16.55 -46.50 7.89
C SER A 86 -15.79 -47.69 8.51
N TYR A 87 -14.96 -47.43 9.52
CA TYR A 87 -14.24 -48.48 10.25
C TYR A 87 -15.16 -49.39 11.07
N LEU A 88 -16.20 -48.84 11.71
CA LEU A 88 -17.17 -49.62 12.50
C LEU A 88 -18.12 -50.43 11.61
N HIS A 89 -18.66 -49.86 10.52
CA HIS A 89 -19.53 -50.58 9.58
C HIS A 89 -18.81 -51.66 8.79
N GLY A 90 -17.54 -51.44 8.42
CA GLY A 90 -16.74 -52.44 7.70
C GLY A 90 -16.58 -53.77 8.45
N ASN A 91 -16.77 -53.79 9.77
CA ASN A 91 -16.72 -55.01 10.58
C ASN A 91 -18.05 -55.80 10.62
N GLU A 92 -19.19 -55.21 10.23
CA GLU A 92 -20.51 -55.84 10.37
C GLU A 92 -21.10 -56.35 9.03
N THR A 93 -20.79 -55.72 7.89
CA THR A 93 -21.42 -56.04 6.59
C THR A 93 -20.53 -56.75 5.58
N GLY A 94 -19.23 -56.93 5.86
CA GLY A 94 -18.31 -57.63 4.95
C GLY A 94 -18.00 -56.89 3.63
N GLU A 95 -18.37 -55.60 3.52
CA GLU A 95 -17.95 -54.72 2.42
C GLU A 95 -16.48 -54.34 2.59
N THR A 96 -15.58 -55.28 2.33
CA THR A 96 -14.13 -55.06 2.34
C THR A 96 -13.69 -54.48 0.99
N GLY A 97 -13.74 -53.16 0.85
CA GLY A 97 -13.32 -52.48 -0.38
C GLY A 97 -12.76 -51.07 -0.12
N PHE A 98 -11.91 -50.61 -1.04
CA PHE A 98 -11.38 -49.23 -1.07
C PHE A 98 -12.52 -48.18 -1.09
N GLU A 99 -13.68 -48.54 -1.64
CA GLU A 99 -14.88 -47.71 -1.78
C GLU A 99 -15.43 -47.16 -0.45
N ALA A 100 -15.39 -47.94 0.64
CA ALA A 100 -15.89 -47.52 1.94
C ALA A 100 -15.07 -46.38 2.59
N TYR A 101 -13.79 -46.25 2.20
CA TYR A 101 -12.90 -45.21 2.73
C TYR A 101 -12.76 -43.99 1.80
N VAL A 102 -13.46 -43.98 0.65
CA VAL A 102 -13.36 -42.88 -0.32
C VAL A 102 -13.81 -41.56 0.31
N GLU A 103 -14.91 -41.55 1.05
CA GLU A 103 -15.47 -40.33 1.65
C GLU A 103 -14.49 -39.64 2.63
N PRO A 104 -13.99 -40.28 3.71
CA PRO A 104 -13.04 -39.63 4.63
C PRO A 104 -11.70 -39.30 3.96
N LEU A 105 -11.24 -40.11 2.99
CA LEU A 105 -9.98 -39.87 2.29
C LEU A 105 -10.07 -38.63 1.38
N VAL A 106 -11.20 -38.44 0.69
CA VAL A 106 -11.45 -37.26 -0.14
C VAL A 106 -11.49 -35.99 0.71
N ILE A 107 -12.17 -36.00 1.87
CA ILE A 107 -12.21 -34.83 2.77
C ILE A 107 -10.79 -34.46 3.24
N VAL A 108 -10.01 -35.44 3.70
CA VAL A 108 -8.62 -35.20 4.13
C VAL A 108 -7.75 -34.71 2.97
N LEU A 109 -7.89 -35.30 1.78
CA LEU A 109 -7.15 -34.88 0.59
C LEU A 109 -7.41 -33.41 0.25
N ILE A 110 -8.67 -32.96 0.31
CA ILE A 110 -9.04 -31.57 0.05
C ILE A 110 -8.44 -30.64 1.11
N LEU A 111 -8.50 -31.00 2.40
CA LEU A 111 -7.88 -30.20 3.46
C LEU A 111 -6.37 -30.05 3.27
N VAL A 112 -5.69 -31.13 2.86
CA VAL A 112 -4.25 -31.10 2.54
C VAL A 112 -3.97 -30.24 1.32
N LEU A 113 -4.75 -30.37 0.25
CA LEU A 113 -4.60 -29.54 -0.95
C LEU A 113 -4.81 -28.06 -0.64
N ASN A 114 -5.84 -27.72 0.14
CA ASN A 114 -6.11 -26.35 0.59
C ASN A 114 -4.95 -25.80 1.43
N ALA A 115 -4.40 -26.59 2.36
CA ALA A 115 -3.25 -26.19 3.15
C ALA A 115 -1.98 -25.97 2.29
N ILE A 116 -1.72 -26.84 1.30
CA ILE A 116 -0.60 -26.70 0.37
C ILE A 116 -0.76 -25.42 -0.46
N VAL A 117 -1.95 -25.17 -1.01
CA VAL A 117 -2.23 -23.97 -1.80
C VAL A 117 -2.07 -22.71 -0.93
N GLY A 118 -2.58 -22.73 0.31
CA GLY A 118 -2.42 -21.63 1.27
C GLY A 118 -0.94 -21.31 1.56
N VAL A 119 -0.14 -22.33 1.90
CA VAL A 119 1.30 -22.16 2.19
C VAL A 119 2.08 -21.73 0.97
N TRP A 120 1.78 -22.27 -0.21
CA TRP A 120 2.46 -21.89 -1.46
C TRP A 120 2.19 -20.43 -1.83
N GLN A 121 0.96 -19.96 -1.65
CA GLN A 121 0.57 -18.57 -1.89
C GLN A 121 1.29 -17.61 -0.94
N GLU A 122 1.49 -18.00 0.33
CA GLU A 122 2.14 -17.17 1.35
C GLU A 122 3.68 -17.12 1.18
N SER A 123 4.31 -18.26 0.89
CA SER A 123 5.78 -18.37 0.72
C SER A 123 6.32 -17.60 -0.49
N ASN A 124 5.58 -17.56 -1.60
CA ASN A 124 6.03 -16.88 -2.81
C ASN A 124 6.04 -15.34 -2.65
N ALA A 125 5.20 -14.80 -1.76
CA ALA A 125 5.18 -13.38 -1.44
C ALA A 125 6.39 -12.95 -0.58
N GLU A 126 6.84 -13.81 0.34
CA GLU A 126 8.00 -13.53 1.20
C GLU A 126 9.34 -13.62 0.43
N HIS A 127 9.52 -14.65 -0.40
CA HIS A 127 10.79 -14.86 -1.12
C HIS A 127 11.14 -13.74 -2.12
N ALA A 128 10.14 -13.15 -2.78
CA ALA A 128 10.35 -12.01 -3.68
C ALA A 128 10.83 -10.75 -2.94
N LEU A 129 10.50 -10.64 -1.64
CA LEU A 129 10.85 -9.52 -0.78
C LEU A 129 12.22 -9.69 -0.11
N GLU A 130 12.63 -10.92 0.21
CA GLU A 130 13.93 -11.22 0.81
C GLU A 130 15.10 -11.08 -0.17
N ALA A 131 14.94 -11.44 -1.44
CA ALA A 131 16.00 -11.34 -2.46
C ALA A 131 16.48 -9.89 -2.69
N LEU A 132 15.65 -8.89 -2.37
CA LEU A 132 16.01 -7.46 -2.43
C LEU A 132 16.82 -7.00 -1.19
N LYS A 133 16.67 -7.69 -0.04
CA LYS A 133 17.30 -7.31 1.25
C LYS A 133 18.78 -7.71 1.34
N GLU A 134 19.23 -8.67 0.54
CA GLU A 134 20.61 -9.20 0.59
C GLU A 134 21.62 -8.37 -0.21
N MET A 135 21.19 -7.37 -0.99
CA MET A 135 22.09 -6.53 -1.80
C MET A 135 22.72 -5.34 -1.03
N GLN A 136 22.52 -5.22 0.29
CA GLN A 136 22.80 -3.97 1.03
C GLN A 136 23.93 -4.01 2.09
N SER A 137 24.85 -4.99 2.10
CA SER A 137 25.99 -4.93 3.04
C SER A 137 27.15 -4.09 2.49
N GLU A 138 27.40 -2.93 3.09
CA GLU A 138 28.54 -2.05 2.76
C GLU A 138 29.72 -2.23 3.75
N SER A 139 30.95 -1.92 3.29
CA SER A 139 32.20 -1.93 4.07
C SER A 139 32.55 -0.51 4.56
N SER A 140 33.41 -0.40 5.59
CA SER A 140 33.88 0.88 6.14
C SER A 140 35.37 0.87 6.46
N LYS A 141 35.98 2.07 6.47
CA LYS A 141 37.41 2.29 6.75
C LYS A 141 37.62 2.61 8.23
N VAL A 142 38.31 1.73 8.94
CA VAL A 142 38.46 1.83 10.41
C VAL A 142 39.94 1.81 10.79
N LEU A 143 40.32 2.62 11.77
CA LEU A 143 41.65 2.59 12.38
C LEU A 143 41.62 1.70 13.64
N ARG A 144 42.38 0.61 13.64
CA ARG A 144 42.55 -0.32 14.79
C ARG A 144 44.03 -0.66 14.97
N ASP A 145 44.52 -0.70 16.21
CA ASP A 145 45.93 -0.95 16.56
C ASP A 145 46.96 -0.07 15.80
N GLY A 146 46.56 1.12 15.38
CA GLY A 146 47.37 2.05 14.58
C GLY A 146 47.44 1.73 13.09
N TYR A 147 46.72 0.72 12.62
CA TYR A 147 46.62 0.32 11.21
C TYR A 147 45.23 0.67 10.65
N LEU A 148 45.20 1.24 9.45
CA LEU A 148 43.96 1.56 8.75
C LEU A 148 43.48 0.32 7.99
N VAL A 149 42.35 -0.25 8.41
CA VAL A 149 41.67 -1.36 7.75
C VAL A 149 40.65 -0.78 6.75
N PRO A 150 40.85 -0.98 5.43
CA PRO A 150 40.07 -0.25 4.43
C PRO A 150 38.68 -0.83 4.13
N ASP A 151 38.47 -2.14 4.34
CA ASP A 151 37.26 -2.87 3.93
C ASP A 151 36.66 -3.70 5.09
N LEU A 152 36.49 -3.10 6.27
CA LEU A 152 35.85 -3.79 7.37
C LEU A 152 34.32 -3.83 7.15
N PRO A 153 33.67 -5.00 7.19
CA PRO A 153 32.21 -5.07 7.07
C PRO A 153 31.53 -4.19 8.15
N ALA A 154 30.53 -3.39 7.78
CA ALA A 154 29.88 -2.46 8.71
C ALA A 154 29.34 -3.14 9.98
N ARG A 155 28.95 -4.42 9.87
CA ARG A 155 28.49 -5.28 10.98
C ARG A 155 29.51 -5.39 12.13
N GLU A 156 30.80 -5.32 11.82
CA GLU A 156 31.89 -5.53 12.76
C GLU A 156 32.26 -4.31 13.61
N LEU A 157 31.66 -3.15 13.34
CA LEU A 157 31.89 -1.92 14.08
C LEU A 157 31.39 -2.02 15.52
N VAL A 158 32.14 -1.42 16.44
CA VAL A 158 31.80 -1.33 17.87
C VAL A 158 31.92 0.13 18.37
N PRO A 159 31.20 0.51 19.44
CA PRO A 159 31.37 1.82 20.05
C PRO A 159 32.83 2.08 20.47
N GLY A 160 33.34 3.25 20.10
CA GLY A 160 34.74 3.65 20.29
C GLY A 160 35.65 3.43 19.07
N ASP A 161 35.21 2.71 18.03
CA ASP A 161 35.97 2.58 16.78
C ASP A 161 36.19 3.96 16.14
N ILE A 162 37.36 4.15 15.53
CA ILE A 162 37.73 5.37 14.81
C ILE A 162 37.54 5.12 13.31
N VAL A 163 36.60 5.81 12.70
CA VAL A 163 36.20 5.62 11.30
C VAL A 163 36.59 6.84 10.48
N GLU A 164 37.15 6.62 9.29
CA GLU A 164 37.40 7.67 8.32
C GLU A 164 36.29 7.69 7.27
N LEU A 165 35.65 8.84 7.09
CA LEU A 165 34.62 9.05 6.08
C LEU A 165 35.12 10.00 4.99
N ARG A 166 34.78 9.68 3.75
CA ARG A 166 35.08 10.46 2.54
C ARG A 166 33.83 10.68 1.71
N VAL A 167 33.92 11.61 0.76
CA VAL A 167 32.85 11.85 -0.22
C VAL A 167 32.44 10.56 -0.91
N GLY A 168 31.13 10.29 -0.89
CA GLY A 168 30.51 9.09 -1.46
C GLY A 168 30.29 7.95 -0.45
N ASP A 169 30.96 7.97 0.71
CA ASP A 169 30.76 6.95 1.73
C ASP A 169 29.39 7.13 2.40
N LYS A 170 28.66 6.02 2.59
CA LYS A 170 27.55 6.01 3.56
C LYS A 170 28.10 5.82 4.96
N VAL A 171 27.45 6.47 5.90
CA VAL A 171 27.80 6.43 7.31
C VAL A 171 27.26 5.11 7.90
N PRO A 172 28.12 4.20 8.40
CA PRO A 172 27.71 2.85 8.81
C PRO A 172 27.16 2.73 10.25
N ALA A 173 27.37 3.74 11.10
CA ALA A 173 26.92 3.79 12.50
C ALA A 173 26.75 5.26 12.93
N ASP A 174 26.14 5.53 14.09
CA ASP A 174 26.10 6.92 14.57
C ASP A 174 27.44 7.29 15.21
N MET A 175 28.02 8.40 14.77
CA MET A 175 29.38 8.78 15.15
C MET A 175 29.51 10.26 15.48
N ARG A 176 30.46 10.56 16.36
CA ARG A 176 30.88 11.91 16.72
C ARG A 176 32.02 12.35 15.79
N VAL A 177 31.88 13.50 15.14
CA VAL A 177 32.94 14.07 14.29
C VAL A 177 34.11 14.54 15.16
N ALA A 178 35.26 13.88 15.07
CA ALA A 178 36.42 14.20 15.88
C ALA A 178 37.33 15.24 15.20
N VAL A 179 37.64 15.03 13.92
CA VAL A 179 38.54 15.90 13.15
C VAL A 179 38.02 16.07 11.72
N LEU A 180 37.99 17.30 11.22
CA LEU A 180 37.76 17.61 9.81
C LEU A 180 39.11 17.57 9.08
N LYS A 181 39.24 16.74 8.03
CA LYS A 181 40.44 16.72 7.17
C LYS A 181 40.37 17.78 6.07
N THR A 182 39.16 18.19 5.71
CA THR A 182 38.86 19.25 4.74
C THR A 182 38.31 20.50 5.44
N SER A 183 38.31 21.65 4.76
CA SER A 183 37.77 22.92 5.28
C SER A 183 36.32 22.80 5.75
N THR A 184 35.51 22.05 5.00
CA THR A 184 34.11 21.78 5.33
C THR A 184 33.79 20.30 5.14
N LEU A 185 32.77 19.85 5.87
CA LEU A 185 32.15 18.53 5.71
C LEU A 185 30.66 18.75 5.55
N ARG A 186 30.06 18.16 4.52
CA ARG A 186 28.62 18.18 4.28
C ARG A 186 28.09 16.77 4.15
N VAL A 187 27.07 16.46 4.94
CA VAL A 187 26.43 15.16 4.98
C VAL A 187 24.97 15.32 4.57
N GLU A 188 24.54 14.53 3.60
CA GLU A 188 23.15 14.41 3.20
C GLU A 188 22.42 13.49 4.19
N GLN A 189 21.47 14.08 4.89
CA GLN A 189 20.70 13.41 5.94
C GLN A 189 19.24 13.18 5.53
N SER A 190 18.92 13.34 4.24
CA SER A 190 17.55 13.22 3.70
C SER A 190 16.87 11.93 4.13
N SER A 191 17.61 10.81 4.20
CA SER A 191 17.12 9.55 4.75
C SER A 191 16.46 9.73 6.12
N LEU A 192 17.11 10.41 7.07
CA LEU A 192 16.65 10.59 8.45
C LEU A 192 15.95 11.92 8.73
N THR A 193 15.93 12.87 7.79
CA THR A 193 15.35 14.19 8.03
C THR A 193 14.30 14.59 7.02
N GLY A 194 14.15 13.88 5.89
CA GLY A 194 13.34 14.28 4.73
C GLY A 194 13.92 15.45 3.95
N GLU A 195 14.69 16.33 4.61
CA GLU A 195 15.35 17.46 3.99
C GLU A 195 16.44 17.04 3.00
N SER A 196 16.29 17.43 1.74
CA SER A 196 17.25 17.15 0.65
C SER A 196 18.50 18.05 0.70
N MET A 197 18.58 19.00 1.63
CA MET A 197 19.73 19.90 1.75
C MET A 197 20.83 19.26 2.61
N PRO A 198 22.07 19.11 2.09
CA PRO A 198 23.19 18.64 2.88
C PRO A 198 23.51 19.57 4.05
N VAL A 199 23.72 18.98 5.23
CA VAL A 199 23.99 19.71 6.47
C VAL A 199 25.49 19.83 6.66
N LEU A 200 25.95 21.06 6.93
CA LEU A 200 27.35 21.33 7.28
C LEU A 200 27.64 20.81 8.69
N LYS A 201 28.78 20.15 8.84
CA LYS A 201 29.19 19.47 10.06
C LYS A 201 30.43 20.11 10.67
N GLY A 202 30.49 20.13 12.00
CA GLY A 202 31.56 20.74 12.78
C GLY A 202 32.06 19.84 13.91
N THR A 203 33.03 20.32 14.68
CA THR A 203 33.61 19.58 15.83
C THR A 203 33.20 20.14 17.19
N SER A 204 32.63 21.35 17.25
CA SER A 204 32.25 22.02 18.50
C SER A 204 31.13 21.27 19.24
N PRO A 205 31.15 21.25 20.59
CA PRO A 205 30.03 20.74 21.38
C PRO A 205 28.81 21.65 21.24
N ILE A 206 27.61 21.07 21.38
CA ILE A 206 26.35 21.78 21.21
C ILE A 206 25.63 21.84 22.56
N PHE A 207 25.31 23.05 23.02
CA PHE A 207 24.70 23.29 24.32
C PHE A 207 23.18 23.45 24.16
N GLY A 208 22.44 22.42 24.55
CA GLY A 208 20.97 22.39 24.57
C GLY A 208 20.47 21.00 24.97
N ASP A 209 19.54 20.95 25.93
CA ASP A 209 19.04 19.69 26.49
C ASP A 209 18.10 18.93 25.52
N ASP A 210 17.44 19.65 24.60
CA ASP A 210 16.47 19.09 23.64
C ASP A 210 16.76 19.59 22.21
N CYS A 211 17.74 18.96 21.57
CA CYS A 211 18.28 19.40 20.27
C CYS A 211 17.80 18.47 19.15
N GLU A 212 17.13 19.05 18.14
CA GLU A 212 16.65 18.32 16.96
C GLU A 212 17.80 17.60 16.22
N LEU A 213 17.50 16.49 15.53
CA LEU A 213 18.48 15.72 14.73
C LEU A 213 19.29 16.60 13.75
N GLN A 214 18.62 17.56 13.11
CA GLN A 214 19.23 18.49 12.17
C GLN A 214 20.21 19.47 12.84
N ALA A 215 19.95 19.80 14.11
CA ALA A 215 20.76 20.73 14.88
C ALA A 215 22.03 20.06 15.46
N LYS A 216 22.10 18.72 15.48
CA LYS A 216 23.30 17.94 15.86
C LYS A 216 24.38 18.00 14.77
N GLU A 217 24.96 19.19 14.56
CA GLU A 217 25.97 19.47 13.54
C GLU A 217 27.31 18.75 13.78
N ASN A 218 27.53 18.20 14.96
CA ASN A 218 28.77 17.54 15.33
C ASN A 218 28.71 16.01 15.32
N MET A 219 27.56 15.47 14.90
CA MET A 219 27.28 14.05 14.73
C MET A 219 27.05 13.70 13.26
N VAL A 220 27.37 12.47 12.88
CA VAL A 220 26.95 11.84 11.62
C VAL A 220 26.17 10.57 11.96
N PHE A 221 25.14 10.25 11.17
CA PHE A 221 24.17 9.22 11.54
C PHE A 221 24.16 8.05 10.57
N ALA A 222 23.91 6.85 11.07
CA ALA A 222 23.85 5.64 10.26
C ALA A 222 22.84 5.77 9.09
N GLY A 223 23.25 5.40 7.87
CA GLY A 223 22.42 5.48 6.67
C GLY A 223 22.41 6.85 5.96
N THR A 224 23.14 7.84 6.47
CA THR A 224 23.37 9.13 5.79
C THR A 224 24.59 9.06 4.87
N THR A 225 24.71 9.98 3.91
CA THR A 225 25.78 9.93 2.89
C THR A 225 26.65 11.19 2.95
N VAL A 226 27.98 11.04 2.84
CA VAL A 226 28.88 12.20 2.78
C VAL A 226 28.91 12.76 1.36
N VAL A 227 28.46 14.01 1.20
CA VAL A 227 28.39 14.71 -0.11
C VAL A 227 29.65 15.51 -0.39
N ASN A 228 30.27 16.08 0.64
CA ASN A 228 31.45 16.91 0.49
C ASN A 228 32.35 16.80 1.72
N GLY A 229 33.65 16.78 1.50
CA GLY A 229 34.66 16.77 2.54
C GLY A 229 35.10 15.38 3.01
N SER A 230 36.02 15.36 3.96
CA SER A 230 36.49 14.15 4.63
C SER A 230 36.72 14.44 6.11
N CYS A 231 36.43 13.45 6.95
CA CYS A 231 36.56 13.58 8.39
C CYS A 231 36.93 12.24 9.05
N THR A 232 37.39 12.35 10.29
CA THR A 232 37.60 11.23 11.19
C THR A 232 36.55 11.30 12.30
N CYS A 233 35.88 10.19 12.56
CA CYS A 233 34.75 10.08 13.48
C CYS A 233 34.98 8.99 14.53
N ILE A 234 34.31 9.11 15.67
CA ILE A 234 34.29 8.11 16.75
C ILE A 234 32.90 7.48 16.78
N VAL A 235 32.81 6.14 16.68
CA VAL A 235 31.52 5.43 16.77
C VAL A 235 30.93 5.56 18.17
N VAL A 236 29.67 5.98 18.26
CA VAL A 236 28.96 6.20 19.52
C VAL A 236 27.88 5.14 19.72
N ASN A 237 26.97 5.00 18.75
CA ASN A 237 25.88 4.02 18.79
C ASN A 237 25.95 3.08 17.58
N ILE A 238 25.61 1.81 17.82
CA ILE A 238 25.54 0.74 16.80
C ILE A 238 24.20 0.01 16.86
N GLY A 239 23.83 -0.67 15.77
CA GLY A 239 22.63 -1.51 15.67
C GLY A 239 21.35 -0.78 16.06
N MET A 240 20.53 -1.40 16.92
CA MET A 240 19.24 -0.85 17.38
C MET A 240 19.34 0.45 18.20
N ARG A 241 20.54 0.81 18.70
CA ARG A 241 20.74 2.05 19.49
C ARG A 241 20.98 3.29 18.62
N THR A 242 21.26 3.11 17.34
CA THR A 242 21.39 4.21 16.37
C THR A 242 20.06 4.91 16.16
N GLU A 243 20.05 6.12 15.58
CA GLU A 243 18.82 6.84 15.24
C GLU A 243 17.96 6.04 14.24
N ILE A 244 18.57 5.39 13.24
CA ILE A 244 17.85 4.46 12.35
C ILE A 244 17.34 3.21 13.09
N GLY A 245 18.09 2.70 14.07
CA GLY A 245 17.70 1.57 14.91
C GLY A 245 16.53 1.88 15.87
N LYS A 246 16.47 3.11 16.39
CA LYS A 246 15.32 3.61 17.16
C LYS A 246 14.07 3.67 16.28
N ILE A 247 14.21 4.15 15.03
CA ILE A 247 13.11 4.13 14.05
C ILE A 247 12.69 2.69 13.77
N GLN A 248 13.62 1.75 13.57
CA GLN A 248 13.30 0.33 13.40
C GLN A 248 12.56 -0.26 14.61
N THR A 249 12.92 0.15 15.83
CA THR A 249 12.22 -0.25 17.06
C THR A 249 10.78 0.27 17.06
N GLN A 250 10.58 1.53 16.67
CA GLN A 250 9.24 2.13 16.54
C GLN A 250 8.40 1.47 15.45
N ILE A 251 9.00 1.08 14.32
CA ILE A 251 8.33 0.31 13.27
C ILE A 251 7.90 -1.06 13.83
N HIS A 252 8.76 -1.72 14.61
CA HIS A 252 8.42 -2.99 15.24
C HIS A 252 7.31 -2.85 16.29
N GLU A 253 7.36 -1.82 17.14
CA GLU A 253 6.28 -1.51 18.09
C GLU A 253 4.97 -1.22 17.35
N ALA A 254 5.00 -0.40 16.29
CA ALA A 254 3.84 -0.14 15.45
C ALA A 254 3.30 -1.40 14.76
N SER A 255 4.17 -2.37 14.43
CA SER A 255 3.74 -3.66 13.87
C SER A 255 2.98 -4.54 14.86
N LEU A 256 3.27 -4.42 16.16
CA LEU A 256 2.54 -5.14 17.22
C LEU A 256 1.13 -4.54 17.44
N GLU A 257 0.93 -3.28 17.06
CA GLU A 257 -0.35 -2.58 17.06
C GLU A 257 -1.15 -2.77 15.74
N GLU A 258 -0.62 -3.54 14.78
CA GLU A 258 -1.29 -3.78 13.50
C GLU A 258 -2.58 -4.58 13.73
N SER A 259 -3.71 -3.98 13.37
CA SER A 259 -5.03 -4.58 13.55
C SER A 259 -5.47 -5.32 12.29
N ASP A 260 -6.20 -6.44 12.43
CA ASP A 260 -6.73 -7.16 11.28
C ASP A 260 -7.58 -6.25 10.38
N THR A 261 -7.51 -6.52 9.06
CA THR A 261 -8.24 -5.74 8.05
C THR A 261 -9.76 -5.83 8.28
N PRO A 262 -10.52 -4.79 7.86
CA PRO A 262 -11.97 -4.80 7.99
C PRO A 262 -12.62 -6.05 7.39
N LEU A 263 -12.17 -6.49 6.22
CA LEU A 263 -12.67 -7.72 5.59
C LEU A 263 -12.39 -8.96 6.43
N LYS A 264 -11.15 -9.14 6.93
CA LYS A 264 -10.78 -10.33 7.72
C LYS A 264 -11.64 -10.44 8.97
N LYS A 265 -11.80 -9.35 9.72
CA LYS A 265 -12.71 -9.28 10.88
C LYS A 265 -14.15 -9.68 10.53
N LYS A 266 -14.65 -9.28 9.34
CA LYS A 266 -15.99 -9.65 8.88
C LYS A 266 -16.11 -11.09 8.42
N LEU A 267 -15.06 -11.67 7.85
CA LEU A 267 -15.01 -13.09 7.51
C LEU A 267 -15.02 -13.95 8.78
N ASP A 268 -14.25 -13.58 9.81
CA ASP A 268 -14.23 -14.29 11.11
C ASP A 268 -15.59 -14.17 11.83
N GLU A 269 -16.19 -12.97 11.84
CA GLU A 269 -17.54 -12.76 12.37
C GLU A 269 -18.58 -13.61 11.62
N PHE A 270 -18.45 -13.69 10.29
CA PHE A 270 -19.31 -14.51 9.44
C PHE A 270 -19.14 -16.00 9.73
N GLY A 271 -17.90 -16.50 9.79
CA GLY A 271 -17.58 -17.90 10.10
C GLY A 271 -18.17 -18.34 11.44
N ASN A 272 -18.04 -17.51 12.48
CA ASN A 272 -18.62 -17.80 13.80
C ASN A 272 -20.16 -17.87 13.77
N ARG A 273 -20.82 -16.96 13.06
CA ARG A 273 -22.29 -16.99 12.90
C ARG A 273 -22.75 -18.21 12.12
N LEU A 274 -22.02 -18.56 11.06
CA LEU A 274 -22.29 -19.74 10.24
C LEU A 274 -22.15 -21.03 11.07
N THR A 275 -21.07 -21.18 11.82
CA THR A 275 -20.86 -22.33 12.73
C THR A 275 -22.00 -22.47 13.74
N THR A 276 -22.44 -21.35 14.33
CA THR A 276 -23.57 -21.35 15.27
C THR A 276 -24.87 -21.81 14.59
N ALA A 277 -25.12 -21.35 13.35
CA ALA A 277 -26.28 -21.76 12.57
C ALA A 277 -26.24 -23.25 12.21
N ILE A 278 -25.10 -23.78 11.75
CA ILE A 278 -24.90 -25.21 11.46
C ILE A 278 -25.21 -26.05 12.71
N GLY A 279 -24.64 -25.66 13.86
CA GLY A 279 -24.90 -26.36 15.13
C GLY A 279 -26.39 -26.41 15.48
N LEU A 280 -27.12 -25.31 15.26
CA LEU A 280 -28.56 -25.25 15.51
C LEU A 280 -29.37 -26.12 14.53
N VAL A 281 -29.01 -26.15 13.25
CA VAL A 281 -29.67 -27.02 12.25
C VAL A 281 -29.40 -28.49 12.56
N CYS A 282 -28.14 -28.86 12.86
CA CYS A 282 -27.78 -30.21 13.30
C CYS A 282 -28.60 -30.66 14.52
N LEU A 283 -28.70 -29.81 15.54
CA LEU A 283 -29.51 -30.06 16.73
C LEU A 283 -30.99 -30.25 16.36
N THR A 284 -31.52 -29.42 15.47
CA THR A 284 -32.92 -29.48 15.03
C THR A 284 -33.21 -30.77 14.27
N VAL A 285 -32.33 -31.19 13.35
CA VAL A 285 -32.45 -32.46 12.62
C VAL A 285 -32.44 -33.63 13.61
N TRP A 286 -31.56 -33.58 14.62
CA TRP A 286 -31.47 -34.61 15.66
C TRP A 286 -32.77 -34.68 16.49
N ILE A 287 -33.33 -33.53 16.87
CA ILE A 287 -34.62 -33.43 17.58
C ILE A 287 -35.78 -33.91 16.71
N ILE A 288 -35.85 -33.58 15.42
CA ILE A 288 -36.95 -34.06 14.56
C ILE A 288 -36.94 -35.59 14.46
N ASN A 289 -35.75 -36.17 14.47
CA ASN A 289 -35.54 -37.59 14.17
C ASN A 289 -35.33 -38.48 15.41
N TYR A 290 -35.46 -37.96 16.63
CA TYR A 290 -35.20 -38.74 17.86
C TYR A 290 -35.96 -40.06 17.93
N LYS A 291 -37.19 -40.09 17.38
CA LYS A 291 -38.08 -41.25 17.37
C LYS A 291 -37.54 -42.44 16.57
N TYR A 292 -36.62 -42.20 15.64
CA TYR A 292 -36.08 -43.25 14.76
C TYR A 292 -34.90 -44.00 15.38
N PHE A 293 -34.17 -43.39 16.33
CA PHE A 293 -33.00 -44.01 16.97
C PHE A 293 -33.16 -44.25 18.49
N LEU A 294 -34.12 -43.58 19.15
CA LEU A 294 -34.58 -43.89 20.51
C LEU A 294 -35.96 -44.53 20.46
N SER A 295 -36.03 -45.84 20.71
CA SER A 295 -37.29 -46.55 20.96
C SER A 295 -37.46 -46.81 22.46
N TRP A 296 -38.63 -46.48 23.01
CA TRP A 296 -39.03 -46.84 24.38
C TRP A 296 -40.40 -47.53 24.36
N GLU A 297 -40.62 -48.45 25.30
CA GLU A 297 -41.95 -49.04 25.53
C GLU A 297 -42.63 -48.36 26.72
N LEU A 298 -43.91 -48.03 26.58
CA LEU A 298 -44.69 -47.36 27.62
C LEU A 298 -45.49 -48.41 28.41
N VAL A 299 -45.03 -48.75 29.62
CA VAL A 299 -45.77 -49.62 30.55
C VAL A 299 -46.19 -48.79 31.76
N ASN A 300 -47.49 -48.74 32.06
CA ASN A 300 -48.09 -47.95 33.15
C ASN A 300 -47.74 -46.44 33.14
N GLY A 301 -47.61 -45.82 31.96
CA GLY A 301 -47.38 -44.38 31.83
C GLY A 301 -45.94 -43.92 32.12
N TRP A 302 -45.01 -44.84 32.39
CA TRP A 302 -43.58 -44.54 32.56
C TRP A 302 -42.75 -45.20 31.45
N PRO A 303 -41.81 -44.48 30.81
CA PRO A 303 -40.95 -45.05 29.78
C PRO A 303 -39.94 -46.02 30.40
N THR A 304 -39.97 -47.29 29.99
CA THR A 304 -39.00 -48.32 30.39
C THR A 304 -38.43 -49.02 29.14
N ASN A 305 -37.23 -49.62 29.25
CA ASN A 305 -36.48 -50.24 28.13
C ASN A 305 -36.09 -49.28 26.99
N ILE A 306 -35.25 -48.27 27.29
CA ILE A 306 -34.64 -47.42 26.25
C ILE A 306 -33.69 -48.28 25.41
N ARG A 307 -34.03 -48.54 24.15
CA ARG A 307 -33.14 -49.19 23.18
C ARG A 307 -32.63 -48.15 22.19
N PHE A 308 -31.30 -48.07 22.08
CA PHE A 308 -30.59 -47.22 21.13
C PHE A 308 -30.13 -48.07 19.94
N SER A 309 -30.59 -47.74 18.73
CA SER A 309 -30.16 -48.42 17.51
C SER A 309 -28.97 -47.69 16.90
N PHE A 310 -27.79 -48.29 16.99
CA PHE A 310 -26.56 -47.74 16.39
C PHE A 310 -26.63 -47.67 14.86
N GLU A 311 -27.24 -48.66 14.21
CA GLU A 311 -27.41 -48.73 12.74
C GLU A 311 -28.25 -47.57 12.18
N LYS A 312 -29.38 -47.23 12.83
CA LYS A 312 -30.18 -46.05 12.42
C LYS A 312 -29.50 -44.72 12.76
N CYS A 313 -28.61 -44.73 13.77
CA CYS A 313 -27.88 -43.54 14.17
C CYS A 313 -26.79 -43.15 13.15
N THR A 314 -26.14 -44.12 12.49
CA THR A 314 -25.09 -43.84 11.50
C THR A 314 -25.63 -43.07 10.30
N TYR A 315 -26.88 -43.30 9.88
CA TYR A 315 -27.54 -42.50 8.85
C TYR A 315 -27.62 -41.00 9.21
N TYR A 316 -28.02 -40.68 10.44
CA TYR A 316 -28.11 -39.28 10.89
C TYR A 316 -26.75 -38.63 11.14
N PHE A 317 -25.71 -39.42 11.48
CA PHE A 317 -24.34 -38.92 11.48
C PHE A 317 -23.85 -38.60 10.06
N LYS A 318 -24.15 -39.45 9.06
CA LYS A 318 -23.87 -39.16 7.64
C LYS A 318 -24.55 -37.87 7.17
N ILE A 319 -25.81 -37.66 7.57
CA ILE A 319 -26.53 -36.39 7.32
C ILE A 319 -25.82 -35.21 7.99
N ALA A 320 -25.35 -35.35 9.22
CA ALA A 320 -24.63 -34.28 9.92
C ALA A 320 -23.31 -33.92 9.21
N VAL A 321 -22.57 -34.92 8.70
CA VAL A 321 -21.36 -34.71 7.88
C VAL A 321 -21.71 -34.01 6.57
N ALA A 322 -22.72 -34.48 5.85
CA ALA A 322 -23.20 -33.85 4.61
C ALA A 322 -23.64 -32.40 4.83
N LEU A 323 -24.35 -32.13 5.93
CA LEU A 323 -24.81 -30.80 6.30
C LEU A 323 -23.64 -29.86 6.65
N ALA A 324 -22.62 -30.36 7.34
CA ALA A 324 -21.43 -29.58 7.64
C ALA A 324 -20.66 -29.20 6.36
N VAL A 325 -20.47 -30.17 5.46
CA VAL A 325 -19.82 -29.97 4.15
C VAL A 325 -20.60 -28.98 3.28
N ALA A 326 -21.92 -29.13 3.18
CA ALA A 326 -22.79 -28.21 2.42
C ALA A 326 -22.76 -26.77 2.93
N ALA A 327 -22.62 -26.59 4.24
CA ALA A 327 -22.69 -25.27 4.83
C ALA A 327 -21.38 -24.48 4.68
N ILE A 328 -20.23 -25.15 4.55
CA ILE A 328 -18.91 -24.51 4.57
C ILE A 328 -18.48 -24.11 3.14
N PRO A 329 -18.21 -22.82 2.87
CA PRO A 329 -17.78 -22.38 1.54
C PRO A 329 -16.26 -22.59 1.37
N GLU A 330 -15.85 -23.82 1.10
CA GLU A 330 -14.43 -24.22 1.06
C GLU A 330 -13.60 -23.50 0.00
N GLY A 331 -14.21 -23.16 -1.15
CA GLY A 331 -13.53 -22.41 -2.20
C GLY A 331 -13.29 -20.94 -1.88
N LEU A 332 -13.91 -20.40 -0.81
CA LEU A 332 -13.95 -18.95 -0.57
C LEU A 332 -12.56 -18.33 -0.34
N PRO A 333 -11.67 -18.90 0.51
CA PRO A 333 -10.33 -18.34 0.70
C PRO A 333 -9.51 -18.29 -0.60
N ALA A 334 -9.59 -19.36 -1.41
CA ALA A 334 -8.88 -19.43 -2.68
C ALA A 334 -9.37 -18.39 -3.70
N VAL A 335 -10.69 -18.19 -3.78
CA VAL A 335 -11.31 -17.17 -4.66
C VAL A 335 -10.92 -15.76 -4.21
N ILE A 336 -10.95 -15.48 -2.90
CA ILE A 336 -10.53 -14.19 -2.34
C ILE A 336 -9.08 -13.89 -2.69
N THR A 337 -8.15 -14.80 -2.40
CA THR A 337 -6.72 -14.58 -2.68
C THR A 337 -6.47 -14.39 -4.17
N THR A 338 -7.12 -15.17 -5.03
CA THR A 338 -7.02 -15.03 -6.49
C THR A 338 -7.51 -13.66 -6.95
N CYS A 339 -8.67 -13.22 -6.48
CA CYS A 339 -9.23 -11.91 -6.80
C CYS A 339 -8.32 -10.76 -6.33
N LEU A 340 -7.77 -10.85 -5.12
CA LEU A 340 -6.84 -9.85 -4.59
C LEU A 340 -5.53 -9.81 -5.40
N ALA A 341 -4.94 -10.98 -5.71
CA ALA A 341 -3.71 -11.06 -6.50
C ALA A 341 -3.86 -10.46 -7.92
N LEU A 342 -5.00 -10.73 -8.56
CA LEU A 342 -5.34 -10.14 -9.86
C LEU A 342 -5.58 -8.63 -9.74
N GLY A 343 -6.25 -8.19 -8.67
CA GLY A 343 -6.42 -6.79 -8.32
C GLY A 343 -5.09 -6.06 -8.15
N THR A 344 -4.15 -6.66 -7.41
CA THR A 344 -2.78 -6.16 -7.25
C THR A 344 -2.07 -6.04 -8.59
N ARG A 345 -2.22 -7.02 -9.50
CA ARG A 345 -1.64 -6.94 -10.85
C ARG A 345 -2.22 -5.76 -11.66
N LYS A 346 -3.52 -5.51 -11.55
CA LYS A 346 -4.20 -4.39 -12.22
C LYS A 346 -3.81 -3.03 -11.62
N MET A 347 -3.59 -2.97 -10.31
CA MET A 347 -3.02 -1.79 -9.63
C MET A 347 -1.58 -1.53 -10.06
N ALA A 348 -0.75 -2.58 -10.19
CA ALA A 348 0.63 -2.45 -10.64
C ALA A 348 0.74 -1.89 -12.07
N GLN A 349 -0.21 -2.25 -12.96
CA GLN A 349 -0.32 -1.64 -14.30
C GLN A 349 -0.66 -0.14 -14.27
N LYS A 350 -1.23 0.35 -13.17
CA LYS A 350 -1.48 1.77 -12.89
C LYS A 350 -0.42 2.36 -11.96
N ASN A 351 0.80 1.83 -11.94
CA ASN A 351 1.92 2.27 -11.11
C ASN A 351 1.73 2.14 -9.58
N ALA A 352 0.70 1.44 -9.10
CA ALA A 352 0.50 1.16 -7.68
C ALA A 352 0.94 -0.27 -7.33
N ILE A 353 2.12 -0.42 -6.74
CA ILE A 353 2.69 -1.72 -6.38
C ILE A 353 2.23 -2.08 -4.96
N VAL A 354 1.34 -3.06 -4.84
CA VAL A 354 0.84 -3.51 -3.54
C VAL A 354 1.72 -4.62 -2.99
N ARG A 355 2.24 -4.45 -1.77
CA ARG A 355 3.11 -5.42 -1.09
C ARG A 355 2.31 -6.42 -0.25
N LYS A 356 1.20 -5.98 0.34
CA LYS A 356 0.27 -6.84 1.10
C LYS A 356 -1.06 -6.96 0.37
N LEU A 357 -1.46 -8.19 0.01
CA LEU A 357 -2.72 -8.44 -0.71
C LEU A 357 -3.97 -7.88 0.01
N PRO A 358 -4.13 -8.01 1.33
CA PRO A 358 -5.31 -7.47 2.02
C PRO A 358 -5.44 -5.95 1.93
N SER A 359 -4.34 -5.22 1.74
CA SER A 359 -4.34 -3.75 1.68
C SER A 359 -5.06 -3.20 0.45
N VAL A 360 -5.24 -4.01 -0.59
CA VAL A 360 -6.09 -3.69 -1.76
C VAL A 360 -7.53 -3.40 -1.35
N GLU A 361 -8.09 -4.15 -0.41
CA GLU A 361 -9.46 -3.95 0.09
C GLU A 361 -9.52 -2.75 1.04
N THR A 362 -8.57 -2.66 1.99
CA THR A 362 -8.51 -1.56 2.95
C THR A 362 -8.49 -0.21 2.23
N LEU A 363 -7.82 -0.12 1.06
CA LEU A 363 -7.72 1.11 0.28
C LEU A 363 -9.08 1.58 -0.26
N GLY A 364 -9.99 0.65 -0.54
CA GLY A 364 -11.36 1.00 -0.92
C GLY A 364 -12.15 1.65 0.22
N CYS A 365 -11.77 1.38 1.47
CA CYS A 365 -12.41 1.89 2.67
C CYS A 365 -11.75 3.13 3.26
N THR A 366 -10.68 3.66 2.65
CA THR A 366 -9.96 4.83 3.15
C THR A 366 -10.90 6.03 3.31
N THR A 367 -10.92 6.60 4.52
CA THR A 367 -11.71 7.80 4.86
C THR A 367 -10.83 9.04 4.99
N VAL A 368 -9.56 8.86 5.36
CA VAL A 368 -8.58 9.95 5.50
C VAL A 368 -7.28 9.59 4.80
N ILE A 369 -6.76 10.50 3.98
CA ILE A 369 -5.43 10.42 3.39
C ILE A 369 -4.57 11.50 4.05
N CYS A 370 -3.61 11.08 4.86
CA CYS A 370 -2.53 11.91 5.38
C CYS A 370 -1.40 11.88 4.36
N SER A 371 -1.13 13.00 3.69
CA SER A 371 -0.09 13.08 2.67
C SER A 371 1.07 13.94 3.16
N ASP A 372 2.30 13.46 2.96
CA ASP A 372 3.45 14.36 2.95
C ASP A 372 3.36 15.30 1.73
N LYS A 373 3.96 16.48 1.85
CA LYS A 373 3.96 17.49 0.80
C LYS A 373 5.08 17.25 -0.21
N THR A 374 6.31 17.10 0.27
CA THR A 374 7.51 17.09 -0.59
C THR A 374 7.59 15.76 -1.32
N GLY A 375 7.78 15.79 -2.64
CA GLY A 375 7.91 14.57 -3.46
C GLY A 375 6.61 13.82 -3.75
N THR A 376 5.59 13.97 -2.90
CA THR A 376 4.25 13.38 -3.12
C THR A 376 3.31 14.36 -3.83
N LEU A 377 2.96 15.48 -3.18
CA LEU A 377 2.07 16.50 -3.76
C LEU A 377 2.83 17.46 -4.68
N THR A 378 4.12 17.65 -4.41
CA THR A 378 5.03 18.44 -5.22
C THR A 378 6.00 17.54 -5.99
N THR A 379 6.66 18.13 -6.99
CA THR A 379 7.61 17.41 -7.84
C THR A 379 8.95 17.13 -7.16
N ASN A 380 9.23 17.76 -6.02
CA ASN A 380 10.55 17.82 -5.39
C ASN A 380 11.64 18.34 -6.35
N GLN A 381 11.23 19.21 -7.29
CA GLN A 381 12.13 19.90 -8.22
C GLN A 381 12.00 21.39 -7.97
N MET A 382 13.00 21.96 -7.31
CA MET A 382 13.02 23.39 -7.07
C MET A 382 13.11 24.14 -8.40
N ALA A 383 12.15 25.02 -8.66
CA ALA A 383 12.09 25.83 -9.88
C ALA A 383 12.01 27.32 -9.52
N VAL A 384 12.62 28.16 -10.34
CA VAL A 384 12.44 29.62 -10.24
C VAL A 384 11.12 29.95 -10.91
N THR A 385 10.23 30.64 -10.20
CA THR A 385 8.90 31.00 -10.71
C THR A 385 8.70 32.48 -10.89
N GLN A 386 9.43 33.29 -10.13
CA GLN A 386 9.35 34.74 -10.23
C GLN A 386 10.70 35.34 -9.82
N PHE A 387 11.12 36.42 -10.46
CA PHE A 387 12.23 37.24 -9.98
C PHE A 387 11.93 38.71 -10.22
N PHE A 388 12.57 39.60 -9.45
CA PHE A 388 12.45 41.03 -9.65
C PHE A 388 13.79 41.75 -9.58
N THR A 389 13.85 42.85 -10.32
CA THR A 389 14.99 43.78 -10.38
C THR A 389 14.50 45.21 -10.27
N LEU A 390 15.40 46.17 -10.02
CA LEU A 390 15.03 47.59 -10.14
C LEU A 390 14.94 48.00 -11.62
N GLY A 391 14.08 48.97 -11.90
CA GLY A 391 13.94 49.63 -13.19
C GLY A 391 14.99 50.74 -13.37
N GLY A 392 14.67 51.74 -14.19
CA GLY A 392 15.53 52.92 -14.40
C GLY A 392 15.46 53.97 -13.27
N LYS A 393 14.71 53.71 -12.18
CA LYS A 393 14.57 54.60 -11.01
C LYS A 393 14.52 53.76 -9.73
N THR A 394 14.96 54.32 -8.61
CA THR A 394 14.89 53.69 -7.27
C THR A 394 13.47 53.33 -6.81
N SER A 395 12.46 54.01 -7.36
CA SER A 395 11.05 53.82 -7.00
C SER A 395 10.32 52.81 -7.90
N ALA A 396 10.96 52.27 -8.94
CA ALA A 396 10.33 51.35 -9.88
C ALA A 396 11.00 49.98 -9.84
N SER A 397 10.21 48.91 -9.68
CA SER A 397 10.65 47.51 -9.78
C SER A 397 10.07 46.86 -11.03
N ARG A 398 10.83 45.93 -11.63
CA ARG A 398 10.43 45.08 -12.75
C ARG A 398 10.29 43.65 -12.25
N ILE A 399 9.15 43.03 -12.51
CA ILE A 399 8.83 41.68 -12.08
C ILE A 399 8.74 40.81 -13.33
N PHE A 400 9.32 39.62 -13.25
CA PHE A 400 9.33 38.65 -14.32
C PHE A 400 8.84 37.31 -13.78
N ASP A 401 7.84 36.74 -14.45
CA ASP A 401 7.33 35.41 -14.15
C ASP A 401 8.00 34.38 -15.05
N VAL A 402 8.31 33.21 -14.48
CA VAL A 402 9.05 32.14 -15.14
C VAL A 402 8.20 30.89 -15.12
N GLU A 403 7.88 30.38 -16.31
CA GLU A 403 7.19 29.12 -16.52
C GLU A 403 8.16 27.95 -16.50
N GLY A 404 7.64 26.76 -16.21
CA GLY A 404 8.37 25.50 -16.12
C GLY A 404 8.56 25.01 -14.69
N THR A 405 8.38 23.71 -14.49
CA THR A 405 8.36 23.06 -13.17
C THR A 405 9.50 22.06 -13.00
N THR A 406 10.26 21.79 -14.06
CA THR A 406 11.32 20.78 -14.07
C THR A 406 12.72 21.36 -14.24
N TYR A 407 13.73 20.49 -14.10
CA TYR A 407 15.13 20.82 -14.40
C TYR A 407 15.48 20.79 -15.91
N ASP A 408 14.51 20.59 -16.81
CA ASP A 408 14.74 20.75 -18.25
C ASP A 408 14.81 22.26 -18.60
N PRO A 409 15.94 22.75 -19.16
CA PRO A 409 16.02 24.14 -19.63
C PRO A 409 14.97 24.54 -20.66
N LYS A 410 14.37 23.57 -21.36
CA LYS A 410 13.33 23.80 -22.39
C LYS A 410 11.91 23.81 -21.84
N ASP A 411 11.72 23.42 -20.58
CA ASP A 411 10.42 23.41 -19.93
C ASP A 411 10.02 24.84 -19.54
N GLY A 412 9.09 25.43 -20.29
CA GLY A 412 8.63 26.80 -20.13
C GLY A 412 9.65 27.88 -20.56
N GLY A 413 9.30 29.14 -20.30
CA GLY A 413 10.12 30.31 -20.59
C GLY A 413 9.80 31.47 -19.65
N ILE A 414 10.42 32.63 -19.87
CA ILE A 414 10.09 33.84 -19.11
C ILE A 414 8.91 34.53 -19.81
N VAL A 415 7.83 34.81 -19.07
CA VAL A 415 6.61 35.42 -19.61
C VAL A 415 6.91 36.86 -20.05
N ASP A 416 6.37 37.26 -21.21
CA ASP A 416 6.57 38.60 -21.81
C ASP A 416 8.04 39.01 -21.96
N TRP A 417 8.93 38.05 -22.23
CA TRP A 417 10.37 38.28 -22.38
C TRP A 417 10.72 39.02 -23.67
N ASN A 418 10.66 40.35 -23.63
CA ASN A 418 11.01 41.24 -24.73
C ASN A 418 12.47 41.74 -24.67
N CYS A 419 13.20 41.41 -23.61
CA CYS A 419 14.58 41.86 -23.36
C CYS A 419 15.63 40.95 -24.05
N PHE A 420 15.54 40.78 -25.37
CA PHE A 420 16.50 39.98 -26.15
C PHE A 420 17.97 40.44 -26.02
N ASN A 421 18.19 41.66 -25.53
CA ASN A 421 19.50 42.28 -25.38
C ASN A 421 19.82 42.60 -23.90
N MET A 422 19.46 41.67 -22.98
CA MET A 422 19.65 41.72 -21.52
C MET A 422 20.37 42.98 -21.00
N ASP A 423 19.67 43.82 -20.25
CA ASP A 423 20.25 45.04 -19.67
C ASP A 423 21.35 44.72 -18.65
N ALA A 424 22.17 45.71 -18.28
CA ALA A 424 23.32 45.52 -17.39
C ALA A 424 22.96 44.86 -16.03
N ASN A 425 21.81 45.22 -15.45
CA ASN A 425 21.32 44.61 -14.21
C ASN A 425 20.92 43.12 -14.41
N LEU A 426 20.30 42.77 -15.54
CA LEU A 426 19.95 41.38 -15.86
C LEU A 426 21.19 40.54 -16.16
N GLN A 427 22.20 41.13 -16.81
CA GLN A 427 23.50 40.49 -17.02
C GLN A 427 24.19 40.17 -15.69
N ALA A 428 24.21 41.12 -14.74
CA ALA A 428 24.78 40.90 -13.41
C ALA A 428 24.02 39.79 -12.65
N MET A 429 22.68 39.76 -12.73
CA MET A 429 21.89 38.70 -12.11
C MET A 429 22.19 37.33 -12.74
N ALA A 430 22.23 37.23 -14.07
CA ALA A 430 22.55 35.99 -14.77
C ALA A 430 23.97 35.48 -14.44
N GLU A 431 24.94 36.39 -14.37
CA GLU A 431 26.33 36.09 -14.00
C GLU A 431 26.41 35.52 -12.57
N ILE A 432 25.75 36.14 -11.60
CA ILE A 432 25.72 35.66 -10.21
C ILE A 432 25.07 34.27 -10.14
N CYS A 433 23.91 34.07 -10.78
CA CYS A 433 23.20 32.80 -10.81
C CYS A 433 24.03 31.66 -11.44
N ALA A 434 24.83 31.97 -12.47
CA ALA A 434 25.64 30.99 -13.20
C ALA A 434 26.93 30.62 -12.49
N VAL A 435 27.67 31.62 -11.97
CA VAL A 435 29.05 31.45 -11.50
C VAL A 435 29.14 31.26 -9.98
N CYS A 436 28.29 31.93 -9.21
CA CYS A 436 28.16 31.69 -7.77
C CYS A 436 27.30 30.43 -7.53
N ASN A 437 27.70 29.29 -8.07
CA ASN A 437 26.87 28.09 -8.16
C ASN A 437 27.73 26.82 -8.34
N ASP A 438 27.52 25.82 -7.48
CA ASP A 438 28.26 24.55 -7.49
C ASP A 438 27.42 23.38 -8.05
N ALA A 439 26.12 23.56 -8.25
CA ALA A 439 25.24 22.50 -8.75
C ALA A 439 25.45 22.21 -10.24
N GLY A 440 24.98 21.06 -10.69
CA GLY A 440 24.93 20.64 -12.09
C GLY A 440 23.59 19.97 -12.38
N ILE A 441 23.37 19.66 -13.65
CA ILE A 441 22.15 19.00 -14.10
C ILE A 441 22.57 17.82 -14.97
N PHE A 442 21.98 16.66 -14.71
CA PHE A 442 22.21 15.45 -15.47
C PHE A 442 20.88 14.83 -15.88
N CYS A 443 20.90 14.06 -16.97
CA CYS A 443 19.71 13.40 -17.48
C CYS A 443 19.89 11.89 -17.33
N ASN A 444 18.92 11.23 -16.69
CA ASN A 444 18.87 9.78 -16.64
C ASN A 444 17.68 9.32 -17.51
N GLY A 445 17.99 8.88 -18.73
CA GLY A 445 16.98 8.54 -19.75
C GLY A 445 16.21 9.77 -20.24
N ARG A 446 15.04 10.04 -19.63
CA ARG A 446 14.17 11.21 -19.91
C ARG A 446 13.95 12.13 -18.70
N LEU A 447 14.47 11.76 -17.52
CA LEU A 447 14.28 12.52 -16.29
C LEU A 447 15.53 13.37 -16.00
N PHE A 448 15.32 14.69 -15.90
CA PHE A 448 16.34 15.63 -15.46
C PHE A 448 16.46 15.61 -13.94
N ARG A 449 17.70 15.52 -13.43
CA ARG A 449 18.00 15.54 -12.01
C ARG A 449 19.12 16.54 -11.72
N ALA A 450 19.07 17.13 -10.53
CA ALA A 450 20.13 17.98 -10.02
C ALA A 450 21.30 17.13 -9.50
N THR A 451 22.53 17.54 -9.79
CA THR A 451 23.72 17.14 -9.03
C THR A 451 24.08 18.29 -8.08
N GLY A 452 24.06 18.08 -6.77
CA GLY A 452 24.27 19.15 -5.78
C GLY A 452 22.96 19.75 -5.27
N LEU A 453 22.97 21.02 -4.88
CA LEU A 453 21.81 21.67 -4.23
C LEU A 453 20.65 21.94 -5.22
N PRO A 454 19.41 21.48 -4.93
CA PRO A 454 18.24 21.74 -5.77
C PRO A 454 17.99 23.23 -6.06
N THR A 455 18.21 24.08 -5.05
CA THR A 455 18.08 25.54 -5.17
C THR A 455 19.07 26.14 -6.16
N GLU A 456 20.29 25.59 -6.22
CA GLU A 456 21.32 26.06 -7.13
C GLU A 456 21.11 25.53 -8.55
N ALA A 457 20.66 24.28 -8.69
CA ALA A 457 20.28 23.72 -9.99
C ALA A 457 19.18 24.57 -10.66
N ALA A 458 18.17 25.00 -9.89
CA ALA A 458 17.11 25.89 -10.35
C ALA A 458 17.66 27.23 -10.93
N LEU A 459 18.69 27.80 -10.31
CA LEU A 459 19.33 29.02 -10.81
C LEU A 459 20.07 28.80 -12.13
N LYS A 460 20.65 27.62 -12.34
CA LYS A 460 21.27 27.28 -13.64
C LYS A 460 20.22 27.15 -14.74
N VAL A 461 19.09 26.52 -14.44
CA VAL A 461 17.94 26.45 -15.36
C VAL A 461 17.45 27.86 -15.71
N LEU A 462 17.33 28.75 -14.72
CA LEU A 462 16.97 30.15 -14.97
C LEU A 462 17.94 30.84 -15.93
N VAL A 463 19.25 30.65 -15.77
CA VAL A 463 20.26 31.24 -16.67
C VAL A 463 20.13 30.72 -18.09
N GLU A 464 19.84 29.43 -18.28
CA GLU A 464 19.58 28.89 -19.61
C GLU A 464 18.32 29.50 -20.25
N LYS A 465 17.27 29.77 -19.45
CA LYS A 465 16.04 30.46 -19.90
C LYS A 465 16.27 31.94 -20.21
N MET A 466 17.13 32.63 -19.46
CA MET A 466 17.51 34.04 -19.72
C MET A 466 18.35 34.19 -20.99
N GLY A 467 19.24 33.23 -21.27
CA GLY A 467 20.12 33.25 -22.43
C GLY A 467 21.46 33.97 -22.20
N VAL A 468 22.07 34.45 -23.29
CA VAL A 468 23.32 35.25 -23.28
C VAL A 468 23.12 36.56 -24.04
N PRO A 469 23.81 37.65 -23.67
CA PRO A 469 23.60 38.97 -24.29
C PRO A 469 24.16 39.06 -25.72
N ASP A 470 25.10 38.21 -26.12
CA ASP A 470 25.65 38.19 -27.48
C ASP A 470 24.81 37.32 -28.42
N ASN A 471 24.13 37.94 -29.40
CA ASN A 471 23.33 37.25 -30.41
C ASN A 471 24.10 36.19 -31.21
N LYS A 472 25.41 36.38 -31.48
CA LYS A 472 26.22 35.38 -32.18
C LYS A 472 26.50 34.17 -31.29
N ALA A 473 26.81 34.40 -30.01
CA ALA A 473 26.99 33.35 -29.04
C ALA A 473 25.68 32.58 -28.79
N SER A 474 24.56 33.30 -28.69
CA SER A 474 23.21 32.72 -28.53
C SER A 474 22.85 31.79 -29.69
N ASN A 475 23.03 32.23 -30.94
CA ASN A 475 22.79 31.39 -32.11
C ASN A 475 23.70 30.15 -32.15
N LYS A 476 24.99 30.32 -31.82
CA LYS A 476 25.94 29.19 -31.76
C LYS A 476 25.57 28.17 -30.69
N ILE A 477 25.11 28.62 -29.52
CA ILE A 477 24.61 27.75 -28.45
C ILE A 477 23.39 26.98 -28.95
N ARG A 478 22.42 27.67 -29.57
CA ARG A 478 21.20 27.05 -30.11
C ARG A 478 21.51 25.99 -31.17
N ASP A 479 22.42 26.29 -32.10
CA ASP A 479 22.83 25.35 -33.15
C ASP A 479 23.57 24.13 -32.56
N SER A 480 24.41 24.35 -31.54
CA SER A 480 25.12 23.26 -30.87
C SER A 480 24.20 22.35 -30.05
N GLN A 481 23.13 22.92 -29.47
CA GLN A 481 22.08 22.16 -28.77
C GLN A 481 21.20 21.38 -29.75
N LEU A 482 20.89 21.93 -30.93
CA LEU A 482 20.17 21.23 -32.00
C LEU A 482 20.95 20.00 -32.49
N LEU A 483 22.27 20.14 -32.67
CA LEU A 483 23.17 19.02 -33.01
C LEU A 483 23.27 17.98 -31.90
N ALA A 484 23.28 18.39 -30.64
CA ALA A 484 23.33 17.48 -29.50
C ALA A 484 22.05 16.63 -29.35
N ASN A 485 20.88 17.16 -29.70
CA ASN A 485 19.62 16.39 -29.66
C ASN A 485 19.60 15.18 -30.62
N TYR A 486 20.48 15.14 -31.63
CA TYR A 486 20.61 14.02 -32.57
C TYR A 486 21.56 12.91 -32.07
N LEU A 487 22.30 13.13 -30.98
CA LEU A 487 23.24 12.15 -30.41
C LEU A 487 22.65 11.58 -29.10
N ILE A 488 22.15 10.35 -29.16
CA ILE A 488 21.25 9.72 -28.18
C ILE A 488 21.93 9.32 -26.85
N ASP A 489 23.25 9.51 -26.69
CA ASP A 489 24.00 8.68 -25.73
C ASP A 489 24.87 9.44 -24.70
N ARG A 490 24.33 10.44 -23.97
CA ARG A 490 25.02 10.98 -22.78
C ARG A 490 24.09 11.36 -21.63
N ASN A 491 24.40 10.83 -20.45
CA ASN A 491 23.80 11.18 -19.16
C ASN A 491 24.09 12.64 -18.70
N ILE A 492 24.89 13.43 -19.43
CA ILE A 492 25.34 14.77 -19.02
C ILE A 492 24.68 15.83 -19.89
N VAL A 493 23.86 16.70 -19.28
CA VAL A 493 23.20 17.82 -19.95
C VAL A 493 24.19 18.96 -20.13
N LYS A 494 24.35 19.43 -21.37
CA LYS A 494 25.27 20.53 -21.70
C LYS A 494 24.56 21.88 -21.55
N LEU A 495 24.89 22.60 -20.47
CA LEU A 495 24.35 23.93 -20.15
C LEU A 495 25.14 25.02 -20.88
N GLY A 496 24.68 25.40 -22.07
CA GLY A 496 25.44 26.24 -23.01
C GLY A 496 25.56 27.70 -22.55
N CYS A 497 24.50 28.26 -21.97
CA CYS A 497 24.50 29.62 -21.45
C CYS A 497 25.34 29.71 -20.17
N CYS A 498 25.19 28.76 -19.24
CA CYS A 498 26.01 28.70 -18.03
C CYS A 498 27.50 28.55 -18.37
N GLU A 499 27.87 27.67 -19.31
CA GLU A 499 29.26 27.51 -19.75
C GLU A 499 29.85 28.82 -20.30
N TRP A 500 29.05 29.63 -20.99
CA TRP A 500 29.49 30.92 -21.53
C TRP A 500 29.84 31.90 -20.39
N TRP A 501 28.96 32.02 -19.38
CA TRP A 501 29.21 32.85 -18.20
C TRP A 501 30.43 32.39 -17.40
N THR A 502 30.57 31.08 -17.17
CA THR A 502 31.73 30.52 -16.43
C THR A 502 33.06 30.69 -17.18
N LYS A 503 33.04 30.67 -18.53
CA LYS A 503 34.26 30.94 -19.33
C LYS A 503 34.65 32.41 -19.29
N ARG A 504 33.67 33.32 -19.26
CA ARG A 504 33.90 34.77 -19.16
C ARG A 504 34.46 35.15 -17.79
N SER A 505 33.84 34.68 -16.72
CA SER A 505 34.18 35.06 -15.34
C SER A 505 34.77 33.86 -14.62
N LYS A 506 36.11 33.73 -14.68
CA LYS A 506 36.81 32.55 -14.18
C LYS A 506 36.86 32.59 -12.66
N ARG A 507 36.24 31.61 -12.01
CA ARG A 507 36.26 31.46 -10.54
C ARG A 507 37.70 31.24 -10.03
N VAL A 508 38.11 32.05 -9.06
CA VAL A 508 39.45 32.02 -8.42
C VAL A 508 39.36 31.49 -6.99
N ALA A 509 38.34 31.89 -6.24
CA ALA A 509 38.08 31.40 -4.89
C ALA A 509 36.58 31.34 -4.60
N THR A 510 36.20 30.53 -3.62
CA THR A 510 34.82 30.40 -3.13
C THR A 510 34.81 30.67 -1.64
N LEU A 511 33.95 31.57 -1.19
CA LEU A 511 33.59 31.71 0.21
C LEU A 511 32.31 30.90 0.41
N GLU A 512 32.49 29.74 1.01
CA GLU A 512 31.41 28.75 1.19
C GLU A 512 30.26 29.28 2.03
N PHE A 513 29.06 28.75 1.78
CA PHE A 513 27.88 29.13 2.55
C PHE A 513 28.08 28.95 4.05
N ASP A 514 27.77 30.00 4.81
CA ASP A 514 27.80 29.98 6.27
C ASP A 514 26.44 30.42 6.83
N ARG A 515 25.96 29.70 7.86
CA ARG A 515 24.66 29.90 8.52
C ARG A 515 24.58 31.23 9.26
N VAL A 516 25.70 31.74 9.77
CA VAL A 516 25.73 33.02 10.49
C VAL A 516 25.43 34.17 9.52
N ARG A 517 26.12 34.20 8.38
CA ARG A 517 25.94 35.22 7.33
C ARG A 517 24.82 34.93 6.32
N LYS A 518 24.29 33.71 6.32
CA LYS A 518 23.22 33.21 5.42
C LYS A 518 23.45 33.52 3.93
N SER A 519 24.68 33.43 3.47
CA SER A 519 25.07 33.78 2.09
C SER A 519 26.21 32.90 1.62
N MET A 520 26.50 32.93 0.32
CA MET A 520 27.64 32.32 -0.36
C MET A 520 28.23 33.36 -1.32
N SER A 521 29.55 33.37 -1.52
CA SER A 521 30.16 34.20 -2.55
C SER A 521 31.30 33.52 -3.28
N VAL A 522 31.62 34.04 -4.46
CA VAL A 522 32.75 33.61 -5.27
C VAL A 522 33.54 34.82 -5.75
N ILE A 523 34.87 34.72 -5.68
CA ILE A 523 35.77 35.69 -6.31
C ILE A 523 36.03 35.18 -7.73
N VAL A 524 35.69 36.03 -8.71
CA VAL A 524 35.87 35.75 -10.13
C VAL A 524 36.87 36.72 -10.72
N ARG A 525 37.60 36.27 -11.74
CA ARG A 525 38.46 37.12 -12.55
C ARG A 525 37.80 37.34 -13.90
N GLU A 526 37.49 38.60 -14.19
CA GLU A 526 36.89 39.01 -15.45
C GLU A 526 37.92 39.01 -16.59
N PRO A 527 37.49 39.01 -17.86
CA PRO A 527 38.40 39.08 -19.01
C PRO A 527 39.25 40.37 -19.04
N THR A 528 38.78 41.43 -18.36
CA THR A 528 39.50 42.69 -18.15
C THR A 528 40.72 42.54 -17.25
N GLY A 529 40.84 41.42 -16.53
CA GLY A 529 41.93 41.11 -15.61
C GLY A 529 41.68 41.54 -14.17
N LEU A 530 40.57 42.24 -13.90
CA LEU A 530 40.13 42.63 -12.56
C LEU A 530 39.37 41.50 -11.86
N ASN A 531 39.47 41.47 -10.54
CA ASN A 531 38.70 40.55 -9.71
C ASN A 531 37.38 41.20 -9.27
N ARG A 532 36.34 40.39 -9.15
CA ARG A 532 34.99 40.78 -8.72
C ARG A 532 34.43 39.74 -7.75
N LEU A 533 33.66 40.18 -6.77
CA LEU A 533 32.95 39.30 -5.84
C LEU A 533 31.49 39.17 -6.26
N LEU A 534 31.01 37.94 -6.42
CA LEU A 534 29.61 37.64 -6.70
C LEU A 534 29.00 36.97 -5.48
N VAL A 535 27.87 37.47 -4.99
CA VAL A 535 27.25 37.06 -3.72
C VAL A 535 25.78 36.68 -3.94
N LYS A 536 25.36 35.57 -3.34
CA LYS A 536 23.95 35.17 -3.22
C LYS A 536 23.61 34.77 -1.79
N GLY A 537 22.36 34.93 -1.36
CA GLY A 537 22.00 34.61 0.02
C GLY A 537 20.62 35.08 0.45
N ALA A 538 20.38 35.11 1.76
CA ALA A 538 19.16 35.65 2.35
C ALA A 538 19.02 37.15 2.04
N VAL A 539 17.83 37.54 1.57
CA VAL A 539 17.53 38.89 1.08
C VAL A 539 17.82 39.96 2.15
N GLU A 540 17.30 39.76 3.37
CA GLU A 540 17.48 40.69 4.50
C GLU A 540 18.95 40.87 4.87
N SER A 541 19.68 39.76 5.07
CA SER A 541 21.10 39.78 5.45
C SER A 541 22.01 40.36 4.38
N LEU A 542 21.63 40.25 3.10
CA LEU A 542 22.33 40.92 1.99
C LEU A 542 22.04 42.41 1.96
N LEU A 543 20.77 42.80 2.13
CA LEU A 543 20.35 44.20 2.17
C LEU A 543 20.99 44.98 3.33
N GLU A 544 21.23 44.34 4.48
CA GLU A 544 21.97 44.93 5.61
C GLU A 544 23.44 45.20 5.30
N ARG A 545 24.04 44.41 4.42
CA ARG A 545 25.45 44.54 4.02
C ARG A 545 25.65 45.26 2.68
N SER A 546 24.56 45.72 2.07
CA SER A 546 24.57 46.45 0.81
C SER A 546 24.51 47.95 1.08
N SER A 547 25.43 48.71 0.49
CA SER A 547 25.43 50.17 0.54
C SER A 547 24.85 50.80 -0.74
N HIS A 548 24.90 50.07 -1.85
CA HIS A 548 24.47 50.55 -3.15
C HIS A 548 23.52 49.55 -3.84
N VAL A 549 22.80 50.01 -4.85
CA VAL A 549 21.95 49.19 -5.72
C VAL A 549 22.23 49.53 -7.19
N GLN A 550 22.09 48.53 -8.06
CA GLN A 550 22.25 48.70 -9.50
C GLN A 550 20.88 48.90 -10.18
N LEU A 551 20.73 49.98 -10.94
CA LEU A 551 19.55 50.23 -11.78
C LEU A 551 19.64 49.50 -13.13
N ALA A 552 18.52 49.47 -13.88
CA ALA A 552 18.43 48.80 -15.17
C ALA A 552 19.45 49.30 -16.21
N ASP A 553 19.78 50.59 -16.19
CA ASP A 553 20.78 51.22 -17.08
C ASP A 553 22.24 50.91 -16.70
N GLY A 554 22.45 50.18 -15.59
CA GLY A 554 23.77 49.84 -15.06
C GLY A 554 24.34 50.87 -14.09
N SER A 555 23.64 51.98 -13.84
CA SER A 555 24.06 52.97 -12.85
C SER A 555 24.01 52.39 -11.43
N VAL A 556 25.04 52.70 -10.64
CA VAL A 556 25.17 52.29 -9.24
C VAL A 556 24.90 53.50 -8.36
N ILE A 557 23.91 53.38 -7.49
CA ILE A 557 23.41 54.47 -6.65
C ILE A 557 23.30 54.00 -5.19
N PRO A 558 23.46 54.91 -4.20
CA PRO A 558 23.29 54.56 -2.80
C PRO A 558 21.86 54.11 -2.51
N ILE A 559 21.70 53.18 -1.56
CA ILE A 559 20.37 52.71 -1.13
C ILE A 559 19.73 53.76 -0.21
N ASP A 560 18.73 54.47 -0.74
CA ASP A 560 17.87 55.34 0.06
C ASP A 560 16.78 54.55 0.80
N GLU A 561 16.24 55.12 1.90
CA GLU A 561 15.19 54.49 2.71
C GLU A 561 13.93 54.07 1.90
N PRO A 562 13.40 54.90 0.96
CA PRO A 562 12.28 54.48 0.11
C PRO A 562 12.60 53.30 -0.80
N CYS A 563 13.84 53.22 -1.29
CA CYS A 563 14.31 52.10 -2.10
C CYS A 563 14.38 50.82 -1.27
N ARG A 564 14.91 50.91 -0.04
CA ARG A 564 14.98 49.80 0.91
C ARG A 564 13.60 49.26 1.25
N GLN A 565 12.63 50.14 1.52
CA GLN A 565 11.24 49.76 1.79
C GLN A 565 10.58 49.07 0.59
N LEU A 566 10.82 49.55 -0.64
CA LEU A 566 10.30 48.92 -1.85
C LEU A 566 10.83 47.48 -2.01
N LEU A 567 12.13 47.28 -1.81
CA LEU A 567 12.76 45.95 -1.90
C LEU A 567 12.20 44.97 -0.85
N LEU A 568 12.04 45.44 0.40
CA LEU A 568 11.44 44.64 1.48
C LEU A 568 9.96 44.33 1.22
N LEU A 569 9.18 45.29 0.70
CA LEU A 569 7.78 45.07 0.35
C LEU A 569 7.65 44.00 -0.74
N ARG A 570 8.47 44.05 -1.78
CA ARG A 570 8.49 43.02 -2.85
C ARG A 570 8.95 41.66 -2.34
N HIS A 571 9.95 41.63 -1.45
CA HIS A 571 10.36 40.41 -0.78
C HIS A 571 9.19 39.76 0.01
N LEU A 572 8.43 40.57 0.76
CA LEU A 572 7.26 40.10 1.52
C LEU A 572 6.15 39.58 0.59
N GLU A 573 5.92 40.24 -0.55
CA GLU A 573 4.93 39.80 -1.56
C GLU A 573 5.29 38.43 -2.16
N MET A 574 6.56 38.19 -2.46
CA MET A 574 7.01 36.88 -2.95
C MET A 574 6.94 35.81 -1.86
N SER A 575 7.34 36.16 -0.64
CA SER A 575 7.30 35.26 0.52
C SER A 575 5.88 34.84 0.88
N SER A 576 4.89 35.75 0.73
CA SER A 576 3.47 35.43 0.98
C SER A 576 2.87 34.45 -0.03
N LYS A 577 3.45 34.38 -1.25
CA LYS A 577 3.14 33.36 -2.26
C LYS A 577 3.86 32.02 -1.99
N GLY A 578 4.56 31.88 -0.87
CA GLY A 578 5.33 30.68 -0.53
C GLY A 578 6.65 30.54 -1.30
N LEU A 579 7.17 31.62 -1.89
CA LEU A 579 8.42 31.58 -2.64
C LEU A 579 9.62 31.73 -1.69
N ARG A 580 10.58 30.80 -1.79
CA ARG A 580 11.91 30.91 -1.21
C ARG A 580 12.70 31.97 -1.95
N CYS A 581 12.91 33.12 -1.32
CA CYS A 581 13.61 34.25 -1.93
C CYS A 581 15.12 34.20 -1.70
N LEU A 582 15.92 34.45 -2.74
CA LEU A 582 17.37 34.65 -2.67
C LEU A 582 17.74 36.02 -3.25
N GLY A 583 18.50 36.81 -2.49
CA GLY A 583 19.08 38.06 -2.94
C GLY A 583 20.37 37.84 -3.72
N MET A 584 20.61 38.72 -4.69
CA MET A 584 21.80 38.73 -5.53
C MET A 584 22.52 40.07 -5.38
N ALA A 585 23.83 40.03 -5.15
CA ALA A 585 24.67 41.22 -5.01
C ALA A 585 26.08 40.97 -5.55
N TYR A 586 26.82 42.04 -5.84
CA TYR A 586 28.24 41.95 -6.23
C TYR A 586 29.08 43.06 -5.57
N LYS A 587 30.40 42.94 -5.67
CA LYS A 587 31.37 43.97 -5.26
C LYS A 587 32.56 44.00 -6.20
N ASP A 588 32.89 45.19 -6.69
CA ASP A 588 34.01 45.39 -7.63
C ASP A 588 35.30 45.81 -6.92
N ASP A 589 35.21 46.63 -5.87
CA ASP A 589 36.38 47.04 -5.08
C ASP A 589 36.69 46.00 -4.00
N LEU A 590 37.70 45.18 -4.25
CA LEU A 590 38.09 44.05 -3.41
C LEU A 590 39.30 44.33 -2.50
N GLY A 591 39.85 45.55 -2.52
CA GLY A 591 41.02 45.92 -1.72
C GLY A 591 42.20 44.94 -1.89
N GLU A 592 42.56 44.24 -0.81
CA GLU A 592 43.64 43.23 -0.78
C GLU A 592 43.38 41.99 -1.66
N PHE A 593 42.16 41.80 -2.18
CA PHE A 593 41.81 40.70 -3.08
C PHE A 593 41.75 41.11 -4.55
N SER A 594 42.03 42.36 -4.89
CA SER A 594 41.97 42.87 -6.27
C SER A 594 42.94 42.18 -7.22
N ASP A 595 44.11 41.75 -6.73
CA ASP A 595 45.17 41.05 -7.47
C ASP A 595 45.28 39.55 -7.12
N TYR A 596 44.37 39.03 -6.29
CA TYR A 596 44.36 37.63 -5.86
C TYR A 596 44.24 36.65 -7.05
N TYR A 597 45.09 35.63 -7.10
CA TYR A 597 45.09 34.63 -8.18
C TYR A 597 45.36 33.19 -7.74
N ALA A 598 46.11 33.00 -6.66
CA ALA A 598 46.56 31.68 -6.21
C ALA A 598 46.67 31.61 -4.67
N GLU A 599 46.74 30.39 -4.15
CA GLU A 599 46.84 30.09 -2.71
C GLU A 599 48.10 30.66 -2.05
N SER A 600 49.14 30.97 -2.84
CA SER A 600 50.37 31.61 -2.38
C SER A 600 50.21 33.09 -2.01
N HIS A 601 49.04 33.70 -2.26
CA HIS A 601 48.78 35.11 -1.98
C HIS A 601 48.61 35.38 -0.48
N ARG A 602 49.07 36.54 0.02
CA ARG A 602 48.97 36.90 1.45
C ARG A 602 47.52 36.91 1.96
N ALA A 603 46.60 37.36 1.12
CA ALA A 603 45.17 37.43 1.43
C ALA A 603 44.50 36.04 1.54
N HIS A 604 45.14 34.97 1.05
CA HIS A 604 44.59 33.60 1.12
C HIS A 604 44.32 33.15 2.57
N LYS A 605 45.14 33.60 3.53
CA LYS A 605 44.93 33.30 4.95
C LYS A 605 43.57 33.74 5.48
N LYS A 606 43.01 34.84 4.97
CA LYS A 606 41.68 35.34 5.33
C LYS A 606 40.54 34.51 4.71
N LEU A 607 40.82 33.78 3.63
CA LEU A 607 39.84 32.87 3.01
C LEU A 607 39.75 31.52 3.75
N LEU A 608 40.76 31.17 4.56
CA LEU A 608 40.76 29.95 5.37
C LEU A 608 39.95 30.10 6.67
N ASP A 609 39.67 31.33 7.10
CA ASP A 609 38.92 31.63 8.32
C ASP A 609 37.49 32.11 7.99
N PRO A 610 36.46 31.29 8.24
CA PRO A 610 35.06 31.67 8.00
C PRO A 610 34.62 32.94 8.75
N ALA A 611 35.23 33.27 9.90
CA ALA A 611 34.89 34.47 10.65
C ALA A 611 35.19 35.77 9.85
N CYS A 612 36.13 35.70 8.90
CA CYS A 612 36.48 36.83 8.03
C CYS A 612 35.49 37.03 6.87
N TYR A 613 34.58 36.08 6.58
CA TYR A 613 33.72 36.17 5.39
C TYR A 613 32.77 37.37 5.42
N SER A 614 32.21 37.69 6.59
CA SER A 614 31.27 38.81 6.71
C SER A 614 31.92 40.17 6.46
N SER A 615 33.22 40.32 6.71
CA SER A 615 33.94 41.58 6.46
C SER A 615 34.37 41.71 4.99
N ILE A 616 34.58 40.59 4.29
CA ILE A 616 34.83 40.58 2.84
C ILE A 616 33.54 40.97 2.10
N GLU A 617 32.40 40.49 2.59
CA GLU A 617 31.05 40.71 2.04
C GLU A 617 30.33 41.95 2.63
N SER A 618 31.07 43.02 2.93
CA SER A 618 30.50 44.33 3.28
C SER A 618 30.55 45.29 2.09
N ASP A 619 29.73 46.35 2.11
CA ASP A 619 29.63 47.34 1.04
C ASP A 619 29.29 46.74 -0.33
N LEU A 620 28.25 45.91 -0.35
CA LEU A 620 27.78 45.25 -1.56
C LEU A 620 26.90 46.17 -2.43
N VAL A 621 26.88 45.89 -3.73
CA VAL A 621 25.93 46.43 -4.71
C VAL A 621 24.80 45.41 -4.91
N PHE A 622 23.60 45.74 -4.45
CA PHE A 622 22.42 44.89 -4.58
C PHE A 622 21.89 44.90 -6.03
N VAL A 623 21.50 43.75 -6.57
CA VAL A 623 21.06 43.61 -7.97
C VAL A 623 19.56 43.30 -8.06
N GLY A 624 19.10 42.30 -7.31
CA GLY A 624 17.71 41.85 -7.35
C GLY A 624 17.47 40.59 -6.54
N VAL A 625 16.26 40.03 -6.67
CA VAL A 625 15.81 38.87 -5.90
C VAL A 625 15.18 37.84 -6.84
N VAL A 626 15.49 36.57 -6.61
CA VAL A 626 14.86 35.42 -7.28
C VAL A 626 14.01 34.64 -6.29
N GLY A 627 12.84 34.20 -6.72
CA GLY A 627 11.88 33.41 -5.96
C GLY A 627 11.81 32.01 -6.50
N LEU A 628 12.13 31.05 -5.64
CA LEU A 628 12.11 29.64 -5.94
C LEU A 628 10.96 28.97 -5.20
N ARG A 629 10.37 27.94 -5.80
CA ARG A 629 9.46 27.06 -5.07
C ARG A 629 9.59 25.63 -5.58
N ASP A 630 9.11 24.71 -4.77
CA ASP A 630 8.84 23.34 -5.17
C ASP A 630 7.38 23.28 -5.67
N PRO A 631 7.14 23.21 -6.99
CA PRO A 631 5.81 23.34 -7.56
C PRO A 631 4.95 22.09 -7.31
N PRO A 632 3.63 22.26 -7.10
CA PRO A 632 2.70 21.14 -7.05
C PRO A 632 2.62 20.44 -8.42
N ARG A 633 2.25 19.15 -8.42
CA ARG A 633 1.99 18.42 -9.65
C ARG A 633 0.62 18.81 -10.23
N ASP A 634 0.52 18.91 -11.55
CA ASP A 634 -0.69 19.35 -12.23
C ASP A 634 -1.91 18.45 -11.96
N GLU A 635 -1.69 17.14 -11.78
CA GLU A 635 -2.81 16.21 -11.56
C GLU A 635 -3.37 16.27 -10.12
N VAL A 636 -2.63 16.85 -9.17
CA VAL A 636 -3.01 16.84 -7.74
C VAL A 636 -4.30 17.60 -7.50
N HIS A 637 -4.51 18.75 -8.15
CA HIS A 637 -5.74 19.51 -7.96
C HIS A 637 -6.98 18.67 -8.27
N LYS A 638 -6.98 17.99 -9.42
CA LYS A 638 -8.09 17.10 -9.80
C LYS A 638 -8.22 15.93 -8.84
N ALA A 639 -7.11 15.35 -8.40
CA ALA A 639 -7.11 14.25 -7.44
C ALA A 639 -7.70 14.66 -6.07
N ILE A 640 -7.46 15.88 -5.60
CA ILE A 640 -8.07 16.43 -4.38
C ILE A 640 -9.58 16.62 -4.57
N ASP A 641 -10.03 17.10 -5.73
CA ASP A 641 -11.46 17.21 -6.04
C ASP A 641 -12.14 15.83 -6.11
N ASP A 642 -11.51 14.84 -6.77
CA ASP A 642 -12.00 13.46 -6.82
C ASP A 642 -12.09 12.84 -5.40
N CYS A 643 -11.12 13.11 -4.52
CA CYS A 643 -11.19 12.73 -3.11
C CYS A 643 -12.36 13.39 -2.37
N ARG A 644 -12.60 14.68 -2.62
CA ARG A 644 -13.71 15.43 -2.01
C ARG A 644 -15.06 14.85 -2.45
N ASP A 645 -15.23 14.57 -3.74
CA ASP A 645 -16.42 13.93 -4.30
C ASP A 645 -16.64 12.51 -3.75
N ALA A 646 -15.55 11.79 -3.51
CA ALA A 646 -15.55 10.45 -2.92
C ALA A 646 -15.74 10.45 -1.40
N GLY A 647 -15.85 11.61 -0.75
CA GLY A 647 -16.02 11.78 0.69
C GLY A 647 -14.78 11.47 1.53
N ILE A 648 -13.58 11.55 0.93
CA ILE A 648 -12.29 11.28 1.57
C ILE A 648 -11.67 12.59 2.06
N LYS A 649 -11.28 12.66 3.32
CA LYS A 649 -10.59 13.83 3.89
C LYS A 649 -9.11 13.77 3.52
N VAL A 650 -8.55 14.85 3.00
CA VAL A 650 -7.10 14.95 2.76
C VAL A 650 -6.46 15.85 3.81
N MET A 651 -5.41 15.36 4.46
CA MET A 651 -4.64 16.09 5.47
C MET A 651 -3.19 16.19 5.01
N VAL A 652 -2.69 17.41 4.90
CA VAL A 652 -1.29 17.66 4.50
C VAL A 652 -0.45 17.80 5.75
N ILE A 653 0.58 16.98 5.89
CA ILE A 653 1.53 17.05 7.02
C ILE A 653 2.90 17.33 6.44
N THR A 654 3.53 18.45 6.82
CA THR A 654 4.79 18.90 6.21
C THR A 654 5.74 19.53 7.23
N GLY A 655 7.04 19.41 6.98
CA GLY A 655 8.10 20.12 7.70
C GLY A 655 8.19 21.62 7.34
N ASP A 656 7.56 22.04 6.23
CA ASP A 656 7.62 23.42 5.76
C ASP A 656 7.04 24.43 6.76
N ASN A 657 7.40 25.70 6.57
CA ASN A 657 6.79 26.78 7.34
C ASN A 657 5.28 26.90 7.04
N LYS A 658 4.56 27.49 7.99
CA LYS A 658 3.10 27.62 7.92
C LYS A 658 2.62 28.36 6.68
N SER A 659 3.27 29.48 6.32
CA SER A 659 2.87 30.30 5.16
C SER A 659 3.02 29.58 3.82
N THR A 660 4.11 28.81 3.63
CA THR A 660 4.32 28.05 2.39
C THR A 660 3.34 26.88 2.30
N ALA A 661 3.12 26.18 3.41
CA ALA A 661 2.15 25.08 3.47
C ALA A 661 0.73 25.58 3.12
N GLU A 662 0.32 26.73 3.65
CA GLU A 662 -0.97 27.35 3.34
C GLU A 662 -1.08 27.79 1.88
N ALA A 663 -0.02 28.36 1.30
CA ALA A 663 0.00 28.77 -0.11
C ALA A 663 -0.17 27.56 -1.04
N ILE A 664 0.59 26.48 -0.81
CA ILE A 664 0.50 25.25 -1.60
C ILE A 664 -0.87 24.60 -1.44
N CYS A 665 -1.42 24.54 -0.22
CA CYS A 665 -2.74 23.96 0.02
C CYS A 665 -3.87 24.72 -0.69
N ARG A 666 -3.74 26.04 -0.89
CA ARG A 666 -4.68 26.81 -1.71
C ARG A 666 -4.54 26.50 -3.20
N GLU A 667 -3.32 26.34 -3.68
CA GLU A 667 -3.02 26.08 -5.11
C GLU A 667 -3.48 24.68 -5.55
N ILE A 668 -3.30 23.67 -4.71
CA ILE A 668 -3.77 22.30 -4.99
C ILE A 668 -5.29 22.11 -4.78
N GLY A 669 -6.01 23.18 -4.46
CA GLY A 669 -7.46 23.13 -4.25
C GLY A 669 -7.91 22.52 -2.93
N LEU A 670 -7.02 22.28 -1.94
CA LEU A 670 -7.41 21.79 -0.61
C LEU A 670 -8.25 22.83 0.14
N PHE A 671 -7.86 24.10 0.04
CA PHE A 671 -8.58 25.26 0.57
C PHE A 671 -8.95 26.23 -0.55
N SER A 672 -10.07 26.93 -0.40
CA SER A 672 -10.43 27.98 -1.38
C SER A 672 -9.56 29.22 -1.19
N GLY A 673 -9.26 29.94 -2.28
CA GLY A 673 -8.30 31.07 -2.27
C GLY A 673 -8.60 32.21 -1.28
N GLY A 674 -9.88 32.42 -0.90
CA GLY A 674 -10.32 33.43 0.07
C GLY A 674 -10.79 32.89 1.42
N GLU A 675 -10.57 31.61 1.70
CA GLU A 675 -11.06 30.96 2.92
C GLU A 675 -10.21 31.30 4.15
N ASP A 676 -10.86 31.57 5.28
CA ASP A 676 -10.17 31.74 6.56
C ASP A 676 -9.65 30.38 7.05
N LEU A 677 -8.33 30.30 7.24
CA LEU A 677 -7.63 29.09 7.66
C LEU A 677 -7.54 28.93 9.18
N ARG A 678 -8.15 29.86 9.96
CA ARG A 678 -8.24 29.73 11.41
C ARG A 678 -8.98 28.44 11.79
N GLY A 679 -8.27 27.60 12.55
CA GLY A 679 -8.76 26.29 12.94
C GLY A 679 -8.58 25.19 11.87
N LYS A 680 -7.98 25.48 10.70
CA LYS A 680 -7.63 24.55 9.60
C LYS A 680 -6.13 24.33 9.41
N SER A 681 -5.33 25.33 9.75
CA SER A 681 -3.87 25.34 9.63
C SER A 681 -3.21 25.47 11.00
N PHE A 682 -2.38 24.49 11.36
CA PHE A 682 -1.67 24.43 12.64
C PHE A 682 -0.18 24.16 12.42
N THR A 683 0.67 24.64 13.32
CA THR A 683 2.01 24.05 13.45
C THR A 683 1.92 22.76 14.29
N GLY A 684 2.85 21.83 14.11
CA GLY A 684 2.88 20.59 14.89
C GLY A 684 2.89 20.86 16.40
N LYS A 685 3.73 21.80 16.85
CA LYS A 685 3.81 22.21 18.27
C LYS A 685 2.51 22.90 18.75
N GLU A 686 1.90 23.76 17.93
CA GLU A 686 0.61 24.39 18.26
C GLU A 686 -0.49 23.33 18.47
N PHE A 687 -0.55 22.32 17.59
CA PHE A 687 -1.57 21.28 17.66
C PHE A 687 -1.37 20.34 18.84
N MET A 688 -0.13 19.94 19.12
CA MET A 688 0.19 19.05 20.25
C MET A 688 0.02 19.70 21.62
N ALA A 689 0.08 21.04 21.69
CA ALA A 689 -0.18 21.77 22.93
C ALA A 689 -1.68 21.84 23.31
N LEU A 690 -2.59 21.51 22.39
CA LEU A 690 -4.03 21.48 22.65
C LEU A 690 -4.41 20.26 23.51
N SER A 691 -5.55 20.34 24.21
CA SER A 691 -6.08 19.18 24.94
C SER A 691 -6.57 18.10 23.97
N SER A 692 -6.50 16.82 24.36
CA SER A 692 -6.97 15.70 23.51
C SER A 692 -8.41 15.86 23.03
N SER A 693 -9.28 16.45 23.85
CA SER A 693 -10.67 16.78 23.46
C SER A 693 -10.76 17.81 22.32
N GLN A 694 -9.93 18.85 22.35
CA GLN A 694 -9.87 19.87 21.30
C GLN A 694 -9.27 19.31 20.02
N GLN A 695 -8.25 18.46 20.13
CA GLN A 695 -7.64 17.76 18.98
C GLN A 695 -8.70 16.93 18.25
N ILE A 696 -9.46 16.10 18.97
CA ILE A 696 -10.54 15.28 18.40
C ILE A 696 -11.64 16.16 17.76
N GLU A 697 -12.03 17.26 18.40
CA GLU A 697 -13.00 18.20 17.82
C GLU A 697 -12.52 18.81 16.50
N ILE A 698 -11.23 19.18 16.42
CA ILE A 698 -10.62 19.74 15.21
C ILE A 698 -10.55 18.68 14.10
N MET A 699 -10.19 17.44 14.44
CA MET A 699 -10.02 16.35 13.47
C MET A 699 -11.36 15.78 12.97
N SER A 700 -12.42 15.87 13.78
CA SER A 700 -13.75 15.38 13.42
C SER A 700 -14.50 16.30 12.43
N LYS A 701 -14.18 17.59 12.42
CA LYS A 701 -14.80 18.57 11.51
C LYS A 701 -14.53 18.23 10.04
N PRO A 702 -15.49 18.50 9.14
CA PRO A 702 -15.35 18.21 7.71
C PRO A 702 -14.33 19.14 7.05
N GLY A 703 -13.71 18.65 5.96
CA GLY A 703 -12.73 19.38 5.15
C GLY A 703 -11.27 18.98 5.41
N GLY A 704 -10.38 19.47 4.55
CA GLY A 704 -8.95 19.22 4.69
C GLY A 704 -8.31 19.99 5.84
N ARG A 705 -7.13 19.52 6.27
CA ARG A 705 -6.31 20.15 7.32
C ARG A 705 -4.86 20.22 6.87
N VAL A 706 -4.12 21.21 7.37
CA VAL A 706 -2.67 21.31 7.15
C VAL A 706 -1.93 21.44 8.47
N PHE A 707 -0.90 20.62 8.62
CA PHE A 707 0.01 20.59 9.76
C PHE A 707 1.42 20.93 9.26
N SER A 708 1.93 22.09 9.66
CA SER A 708 3.24 22.62 9.25
C SER A 708 4.29 22.44 10.36
N ARG A 709 5.58 22.46 10.03
CA ARG A 709 6.68 22.16 10.97
C ARG A 709 6.40 20.89 11.80
N ALA A 710 5.86 19.86 11.17
CA ALA A 710 5.54 18.60 11.81
C ALA A 710 6.79 17.73 11.97
N GLU A 711 7.00 17.18 13.16
CA GLU A 711 8.09 16.25 13.46
C GLU A 711 7.62 14.81 13.20
N PRO A 712 8.53 13.82 13.07
CA PRO A 712 8.15 12.42 12.85
C PRO A 712 7.14 11.89 13.89
N ARG A 713 7.32 12.26 15.16
CA ARG A 713 6.38 11.92 16.24
C ARG A 713 5.00 12.53 16.03
N HIS A 714 4.94 13.75 15.48
CA HIS A 714 3.66 14.40 15.19
C HIS A 714 2.87 13.65 14.12
N LYS A 715 3.55 13.13 13.09
CA LYS A 715 2.92 12.30 12.05
C LYS A 715 2.30 11.03 12.65
N GLN A 716 3.05 10.34 13.51
CA GLN A 716 2.59 9.11 14.17
C GLN A 716 1.37 9.36 15.07
N GLU A 717 1.39 10.40 15.90
CA GLU A 717 0.26 10.71 16.79
C GLU A 717 -1.00 11.14 16.03
N ILE A 718 -0.85 11.91 14.94
CA ILE A 718 -1.99 12.28 14.09
C ILE A 718 -2.66 11.02 13.51
N VAL A 719 -1.85 10.08 13.01
CA VAL A 719 -2.36 8.79 12.50
C VAL A 719 -3.03 7.99 13.62
N ARG A 720 -2.42 7.91 14.81
CA ARG A 720 -2.98 7.18 15.96
C ARG A 720 -4.35 7.73 16.36
N MET A 721 -4.47 9.04 16.54
CA MET A 721 -5.73 9.69 16.91
C MET A 721 -6.84 9.44 15.89
N LEU A 722 -6.52 9.50 14.60
CA LEU A 722 -7.49 9.19 13.54
C LEU A 722 -7.99 7.75 13.61
N LYS A 723 -7.09 6.79 13.85
CA LYS A 723 -7.46 5.38 14.04
C LYS A 723 -8.32 5.16 15.29
N GLU A 724 -7.99 5.80 16.40
CA GLU A 724 -8.80 5.75 17.64
C GLU A 724 -10.20 6.34 17.44
N MET A 725 -10.35 7.32 16.55
CA MET A 725 -11.65 7.86 16.11
C MET A 725 -12.44 6.91 15.19
N GLY A 726 -11.84 5.78 14.78
CA GLY A 726 -12.45 4.80 13.88
C GLY A 726 -12.39 5.16 12.39
N GLU A 727 -11.54 6.12 12.01
CA GLU A 727 -11.24 6.46 10.62
C GLU A 727 -10.26 5.42 10.02
N ILE A 728 -10.36 5.16 8.71
CA ILE A 728 -9.40 4.31 7.98
C ILE A 728 -8.37 5.23 7.33
N VAL A 729 -7.14 5.18 7.83
CA VAL A 729 -6.09 6.15 7.52
C VAL A 729 -5.11 5.58 6.51
N ALA A 730 -4.96 6.26 5.38
CA ALA A 730 -3.82 6.08 4.49
C ALA A 730 -2.78 7.17 4.77
N MET A 731 -1.53 6.78 4.99
CA MET A 731 -0.41 7.72 5.18
C MET A 731 0.55 7.63 4.00
N THR A 732 0.99 8.75 3.44
CA THR A 732 2.05 8.80 2.44
C THR A 732 3.35 9.32 3.03
N GLY A 733 4.48 8.83 2.51
CA GLY A 733 5.79 9.29 2.93
C GLY A 733 6.90 8.76 2.03
N ASP A 734 8.05 9.42 2.06
CA ASP A 734 9.23 9.08 1.27
C ASP A 734 10.46 8.88 2.16
N GLY A 735 10.55 9.56 3.30
CA GLY A 735 11.67 9.47 4.23
C GLY A 735 11.59 8.34 5.26
N VAL A 736 12.72 8.00 5.89
CA VAL A 736 12.79 7.05 7.02
C VAL A 736 11.97 7.56 8.21
N ASN A 737 11.83 8.88 8.33
CA ASN A 737 11.00 9.54 9.33
C ASN A 737 9.51 9.23 9.24
N ASP A 738 9.04 8.87 8.05
CA ASP A 738 7.64 8.55 7.84
C ASP A 738 7.37 7.08 8.13
N ALA A 739 8.41 6.24 8.19
CA ALA A 739 8.28 4.80 8.32
C ALA A 739 7.45 4.36 9.55
N PRO A 740 7.59 4.95 10.76
CA PRO A 740 6.71 4.63 11.88
C PRO A 740 5.24 4.98 11.62
N ALA A 741 4.98 6.13 11.00
CA ALA A 741 3.61 6.57 10.68
C ALA A 741 3.01 5.75 9.53
N LEU A 742 3.81 5.39 8.53
CA LEU A 742 3.45 4.49 7.43
C LEU A 742 3.05 3.11 7.95
N LYS A 743 3.83 2.56 8.88
CA LYS A 743 3.57 1.24 9.46
C LYS A 743 2.35 1.24 10.39
N LEU A 744 2.13 2.35 11.12
CA LEU A 744 0.98 2.49 12.02
C LEU A 744 -0.34 2.71 11.28
N ALA A 745 -0.31 3.36 10.11
CA ALA A 745 -1.50 3.59 9.28
C ALA A 745 -2.18 2.27 8.89
N ASP A 746 -3.47 2.32 8.57
CA ASP A 746 -4.15 1.13 8.01
C ASP A 746 -3.60 0.80 6.63
N ILE A 747 -3.06 1.81 5.95
CA ILE A 747 -2.32 1.68 4.69
C ILE A 747 -1.15 2.66 4.67
N GLY A 748 0.07 2.13 4.73
CA GLY A 748 1.27 2.89 4.43
C GLY A 748 1.52 2.95 2.92
N ILE A 749 1.72 4.15 2.37
CA ILE A 749 2.01 4.39 0.95
C ILE A 749 3.39 5.06 0.80
N ALA A 750 4.36 4.37 0.23
CA ALA A 750 5.69 4.92 -0.04
C ALA A 750 5.86 5.42 -1.48
N MET A 751 6.75 6.39 -1.65
CA MET A 751 7.22 6.81 -2.98
C MET A 751 8.20 5.78 -3.56
N GLY A 752 8.09 5.46 -4.84
CA GLY A 752 8.91 4.48 -5.55
C GLY A 752 10.24 5.05 -6.04
N ILE A 753 10.25 6.30 -6.50
CA ILE A 753 11.42 6.97 -7.09
C ILE A 753 12.18 7.77 -6.02
N ALA A 754 11.48 8.65 -5.30
CA ALA A 754 12.04 9.49 -4.24
C ALA A 754 12.14 8.76 -2.89
N GLY A 755 11.31 7.74 -2.67
CA GLY A 755 11.22 7.08 -1.39
C GLY A 755 12.45 6.25 -1.04
N THR A 756 12.83 6.33 0.23
CA THR A 756 13.88 5.51 0.84
C THR A 756 13.46 4.04 0.90
N GLU A 757 14.43 3.13 0.87
CA GLU A 757 14.14 1.70 0.99
C GLU A 757 13.44 1.34 2.32
N VAL A 758 13.74 2.07 3.40
CA VAL A 758 13.05 1.88 4.68
C VAL A 758 11.58 2.32 4.61
N ALA A 759 11.27 3.44 3.96
CA ALA A 759 9.88 3.86 3.75
C ALA A 759 9.13 2.84 2.90
N LYS A 760 9.74 2.35 1.80
CA LYS A 760 9.17 1.28 0.97
C LYS A 760 8.93 0.02 1.78
N GLU A 761 9.86 -0.37 2.64
CA GLU A 761 9.75 -1.56 3.50
C GLU A 761 8.67 -1.43 4.58
N ALA A 762 8.47 -0.23 5.14
CA ALA A 762 7.42 0.03 6.11
C ALA A 762 6.02 0.13 5.49
N SER A 763 5.93 0.44 4.19
CA SER A 763 4.68 0.64 3.46
C SER A 763 3.99 -0.65 2.98
N ASP A 764 2.67 -0.61 2.88
CA ASP A 764 1.86 -1.69 2.29
C ASP A 764 1.72 -1.54 0.76
N MET A 765 1.94 -0.32 0.26
CA MET A 765 1.87 0.03 -1.16
C MET A 765 3.01 1.00 -1.54
N VAL A 766 3.56 0.85 -2.73
CA VAL A 766 4.58 1.72 -3.30
C VAL A 766 4.09 2.32 -4.61
N LEU A 767 4.17 3.64 -4.76
CA LEU A 767 3.83 4.35 -5.99
C LEU A 767 5.05 4.38 -6.91
N ALA A 768 5.03 3.65 -8.02
CA ALA A 768 6.16 3.57 -8.94
C ALA A 768 6.47 4.91 -9.65
N ASP A 769 5.53 5.85 -9.66
CA ASP A 769 5.61 7.16 -10.33
C ASP A 769 5.61 8.37 -9.38
N ASP A 770 5.58 8.14 -8.06
CA ASP A 770 5.48 9.16 -7.01
C ASP A 770 4.29 10.12 -7.16
N ASN A 771 3.19 9.68 -7.81
CA ASN A 771 2.06 10.55 -8.12
C ASN A 771 0.88 10.33 -7.17
N PHE A 772 0.41 11.40 -6.52
CA PHE A 772 -0.78 11.37 -5.67
C PHE A 772 -2.05 10.90 -6.41
N SER A 773 -2.20 11.21 -7.71
CA SER A 773 -3.35 10.76 -8.52
C SER A 773 -3.43 9.23 -8.66
N THR A 774 -2.29 8.54 -8.54
CA THR A 774 -2.22 7.08 -8.52
C THR A 774 -2.91 6.50 -7.29
N ILE A 775 -2.84 7.19 -6.14
CA ILE A 775 -3.55 6.81 -4.91
C ILE A 775 -5.06 6.83 -5.16
N VAL A 776 -5.58 7.90 -5.78
CA VAL A 776 -7.01 8.04 -6.08
C VAL A 776 -7.48 6.94 -7.04
N SER A 777 -6.68 6.64 -8.06
CA SER A 777 -6.93 5.55 -9.00
C SER A 777 -6.93 4.17 -8.32
N ALA A 778 -6.04 3.97 -7.34
CA ALA A 778 -5.96 2.76 -6.55
C ALA A 778 -7.13 2.65 -5.56
N VAL A 779 -7.59 3.74 -4.94
CA VAL A 779 -8.82 3.75 -4.11
C VAL A 779 -10.04 3.35 -4.95
N ALA A 780 -10.18 3.89 -6.16
CA ALA A 780 -11.27 3.51 -7.06
C ALA A 780 -11.23 2.00 -7.41
N GLU A 781 -10.03 1.47 -7.65
CA GLU A 781 -9.83 0.05 -7.92
C GLU A 781 -10.11 -0.82 -6.68
N GLY A 782 -9.67 -0.40 -5.49
CA GLY A 782 -9.95 -1.08 -4.23
C GLY A 782 -11.45 -1.15 -3.91
N ARG A 783 -12.19 -0.05 -4.17
CA ARG A 783 -13.67 -0.02 -4.07
C ARG A 783 -14.32 -1.00 -5.06
N SER A 784 -13.81 -1.07 -6.29
CA SER A 784 -14.30 -2.02 -7.30
C SER A 784 -14.07 -3.47 -6.87
N ILE A 785 -12.86 -3.79 -6.40
CA ILE A 785 -12.48 -5.12 -5.94
C ILE A 785 -13.38 -5.54 -4.78
N TYR A 786 -13.61 -4.66 -3.80
CA TYR A 786 -14.53 -4.96 -2.71
C TYR A 786 -15.96 -5.27 -3.18
N ASN A 787 -16.49 -4.49 -4.14
CA ASN A 787 -17.82 -4.77 -4.69
C ASN A 787 -17.89 -6.13 -5.38
N ASN A 788 -16.85 -6.48 -6.15
CA ASN A 788 -16.74 -7.77 -6.82
C ASN A 788 -16.61 -8.91 -5.80
N MET A 789 -15.83 -8.70 -4.73
CA MET A 789 -15.73 -9.63 -3.61
C MET A 789 -17.06 -9.87 -2.94
N LYS A 790 -17.78 -8.80 -2.64
CA LYS A 790 -19.11 -8.88 -2.05
C LYS A 790 -20.05 -9.65 -2.98
N ALA A 791 -19.91 -9.54 -4.31
CA ALA A 791 -20.74 -10.27 -5.27
C ALA A 791 -20.47 -11.79 -5.25
N PHE A 792 -19.21 -12.23 -5.33
CA PHE A 792 -18.92 -13.66 -5.32
C PHE A 792 -19.11 -14.30 -3.94
N ILE A 793 -18.82 -13.59 -2.84
CA ILE A 793 -19.11 -14.07 -1.47
C ILE A 793 -20.59 -14.40 -1.34
N ARG A 794 -21.44 -13.49 -1.84
CA ARG A 794 -22.89 -13.67 -1.82
C ARG A 794 -23.37 -14.81 -2.71
N TYR A 795 -22.78 -14.96 -3.89
CA TYR A 795 -23.06 -16.08 -4.79
C TYR A 795 -22.77 -17.41 -4.10
N MET A 796 -21.55 -17.61 -3.57
CA MET A 796 -21.18 -18.84 -2.87
C MET A 796 -22.08 -19.10 -1.66
N ILE A 797 -22.35 -18.08 -0.83
CA ILE A 797 -23.24 -18.26 0.32
C ILE A 797 -24.66 -18.63 -0.10
N SER A 798 -25.16 -18.07 -1.20
CA SER A 798 -26.48 -18.44 -1.73
C SER A 798 -26.55 -19.91 -2.14
N SER A 799 -25.49 -20.42 -2.75
CA SER A 799 -25.35 -21.83 -3.14
C SER A 799 -25.40 -22.73 -1.91
N ASN A 800 -24.51 -22.50 -0.94
CA ASN A 800 -24.44 -23.25 0.31
C ASN A 800 -25.76 -23.24 1.11
N VAL A 801 -26.49 -22.12 1.15
CA VAL A 801 -27.83 -22.07 1.78
C VAL A 801 -28.81 -23.01 1.08
N GLY A 802 -28.75 -23.10 -0.25
CA GLY A 802 -29.55 -24.03 -1.03
C GLY A 802 -29.21 -25.50 -0.75
N GLU A 803 -27.93 -25.83 -0.68
CA GLU A 803 -27.45 -27.18 -0.34
C GLU A 803 -27.89 -27.60 1.07
N VAL A 804 -27.74 -26.70 2.06
CA VAL A 804 -28.20 -26.91 3.43
C VAL A 804 -29.70 -27.16 3.49
N ILE A 805 -30.51 -26.37 2.76
CA ILE A 805 -31.97 -26.58 2.70
C ILE A 805 -32.28 -27.90 2.01
N SER A 806 -31.56 -28.29 0.96
CA SER A 806 -31.74 -29.58 0.27
C SER A 806 -31.53 -30.76 1.22
N ILE A 807 -30.42 -30.77 1.96
CA ILE A 807 -30.12 -31.83 2.94
C ILE A 807 -31.13 -31.81 4.09
N PHE A 808 -31.45 -30.62 4.61
CA PHE A 808 -32.43 -30.48 5.67
C PHE A 808 -33.81 -31.02 5.26
N LEU A 809 -34.29 -30.68 4.05
CA LEU A 809 -35.56 -31.18 3.52
C LEU A 809 -35.52 -32.69 3.32
N THR A 810 -34.43 -33.22 2.78
CA THR A 810 -34.23 -34.68 2.60
C THR A 810 -34.33 -35.41 3.96
N ALA A 811 -33.64 -34.90 4.98
CA ALA A 811 -33.65 -35.45 6.33
C ALA A 811 -35.00 -35.27 7.06
N ALA A 812 -35.66 -34.13 6.89
CA ALA A 812 -36.94 -33.82 7.53
C ALA A 812 -38.11 -34.60 6.92
N LEU A 813 -38.06 -34.83 5.60
CA LEU A 813 -39.05 -35.64 4.90
C LEU A 813 -38.83 -37.15 5.08
N GLY A 814 -37.64 -37.56 5.55
CA GLY A 814 -37.31 -38.97 5.80
C GLY A 814 -37.07 -39.78 4.52
N ILE A 815 -36.78 -39.11 3.40
CA ILE A 815 -36.49 -39.77 2.12
C ILE A 815 -35.02 -40.19 2.03
N PRO A 816 -34.63 -41.07 1.10
CA PRO A 816 -33.22 -41.40 0.86
C PRO A 816 -32.39 -40.16 0.54
N GLU A 817 -31.10 -40.17 0.89
CA GLU A 817 -30.19 -39.06 0.63
C GLU A 817 -30.19 -38.65 -0.85
N SER A 818 -30.49 -37.37 -1.11
CA SER A 818 -30.60 -36.82 -2.45
C SER A 818 -29.22 -36.51 -3.06
N MET A 819 -28.22 -36.21 -2.22
CA MET A 819 -26.84 -35.90 -2.59
C MET A 819 -25.89 -36.41 -1.51
N ILE A 820 -24.67 -36.78 -1.90
CA ILE A 820 -23.61 -37.23 -0.98
C ILE A 820 -22.55 -36.13 -0.76
N PRO A 821 -21.80 -36.15 0.37
CA PRO A 821 -20.77 -35.15 0.66
C PRO A 821 -19.77 -34.93 -0.47
N VAL A 822 -19.32 -36.00 -1.13
CA VAL A 822 -18.34 -35.93 -2.24
C VAL A 822 -18.84 -35.11 -3.43
N GLN A 823 -20.15 -35.17 -3.73
CA GLN A 823 -20.75 -34.38 -4.81
C GLN A 823 -20.79 -32.90 -4.43
N LEU A 824 -21.13 -32.57 -3.18
CA LEU A 824 -21.22 -31.20 -2.68
C LEU A 824 -19.84 -30.53 -2.61
N LEU A 825 -18.81 -31.28 -2.20
CA LEU A 825 -17.42 -30.82 -2.22
C LEU A 825 -16.98 -30.42 -3.64
N TRP A 826 -17.34 -31.25 -4.64
CA TRP A 826 -17.04 -30.95 -6.03
C TRP A 826 -17.78 -29.70 -6.52
N VAL A 827 -19.05 -29.54 -6.15
CA VAL A 827 -19.83 -28.35 -6.50
C VAL A 827 -19.20 -27.09 -5.89
N ASN A 828 -18.96 -27.08 -4.58
CA ASN A 828 -18.47 -25.91 -3.86
C ASN A 828 -17.03 -25.50 -4.24
N LEU A 829 -16.17 -26.46 -4.60
CA LEU A 829 -14.77 -26.18 -4.94
C LEU A 829 -14.56 -25.99 -6.46
N VAL A 830 -15.11 -26.89 -7.27
CA VAL A 830 -14.77 -26.99 -8.70
C VAL A 830 -15.85 -26.40 -9.60
N THR A 831 -17.12 -26.60 -9.29
CA THR A 831 -18.21 -26.06 -10.12
C THR A 831 -18.42 -24.57 -9.86
N ASP A 832 -18.51 -24.16 -8.60
CA ASP A 832 -18.80 -22.78 -8.18
C ASP A 832 -17.53 -21.91 -8.12
N GLY A 833 -16.36 -22.51 -7.94
CA GLY A 833 -15.07 -21.82 -7.86
C GLY A 833 -14.75 -20.95 -9.09
N PRO A 834 -14.83 -21.48 -10.34
CA PRO A 834 -14.55 -20.70 -11.53
C PRO A 834 -15.50 -19.51 -11.74
N PRO A 835 -16.84 -19.66 -11.64
CA PRO A 835 -17.76 -18.51 -11.72
C PRO A 835 -17.56 -17.50 -10.60
N ALA A 836 -17.30 -17.95 -9.36
CA ALA A 836 -16.98 -17.06 -8.24
C ALA A 836 -15.71 -16.24 -8.52
N THR A 837 -14.67 -16.87 -9.08
CA THR A 837 -13.45 -16.18 -9.51
C THR A 837 -13.73 -15.21 -10.65
N ALA A 838 -14.57 -15.61 -11.61
CA ALA A 838 -14.94 -14.77 -12.74
C ALA A 838 -15.72 -13.51 -12.33
N LEU A 839 -16.59 -13.60 -11.32
CA LEU A 839 -17.27 -12.45 -10.72
C LEU A 839 -16.29 -11.43 -10.10
N GLY A 840 -15.08 -11.88 -9.73
CA GLY A 840 -13.95 -11.01 -9.37
C GLY A 840 -13.56 -10.00 -10.46
N PHE A 841 -13.88 -10.30 -11.73
CA PHE A 841 -13.58 -9.46 -12.90
C PHE A 841 -14.73 -8.57 -13.36
N ASN A 842 -15.78 -8.41 -12.55
CA ASN A 842 -16.87 -7.50 -12.92
C ASN A 842 -16.36 -6.05 -13.13
N PRO A 843 -16.89 -5.33 -14.13
CA PRO A 843 -16.52 -3.94 -14.37
C PRO A 843 -16.96 -3.05 -13.21
N ALA A 844 -16.18 -2.01 -12.91
CA ALA A 844 -16.48 -1.05 -11.85
C ALA A 844 -17.76 -0.25 -12.17
N ASP A 845 -18.51 0.11 -11.12
CA ASP A 845 -19.64 1.03 -11.23
C ASP A 845 -19.15 2.42 -11.68
N VAL A 846 -19.90 3.09 -12.57
CA VAL A 846 -19.57 4.44 -13.06
C VAL A 846 -19.56 5.49 -11.94
N ASP A 847 -20.34 5.25 -10.87
CA ASP A 847 -20.48 6.15 -9.72
C ASP A 847 -19.61 5.76 -8.51
N ILE A 848 -18.60 4.89 -8.69
CA ILE A 848 -17.79 4.36 -7.59
C ILE A 848 -17.06 5.44 -6.77
N MET A 849 -16.62 6.52 -7.43
CA MET A 849 -15.97 7.68 -6.80
C MET A 849 -16.93 8.79 -6.37
N ARG A 850 -18.25 8.60 -6.53
CA ARG A 850 -19.28 9.52 -6.00
C ARG A 850 -19.95 9.02 -4.72
N LYS A 851 -19.65 7.78 -4.33
CA LYS A 851 -20.13 7.18 -3.08
C LYS A 851 -19.17 7.56 -1.94
N PRO A 852 -19.66 7.82 -0.72
CA PRO A 852 -18.80 8.03 0.43
C PRO A 852 -18.04 6.74 0.79
N PRO A 853 -16.95 6.82 1.56
CA PRO A 853 -16.22 5.65 2.01
C PRO A 853 -17.11 4.73 2.84
N ARG A 854 -16.89 3.42 2.72
CA ARG A 854 -17.63 2.42 3.49
C ARG A 854 -17.27 2.54 4.97
N LYS A 855 -18.25 2.37 5.85
CA LYS A 855 -17.98 2.20 7.28
C LYS A 855 -17.36 0.83 7.53
N SER A 856 -16.32 0.76 8.36
CA SER A 856 -15.68 -0.50 8.77
C SER A 856 -16.66 -1.53 9.33
N ASN A 857 -17.74 -1.07 9.99
CA ASN A 857 -18.80 -1.92 10.55
C ASN A 857 -19.89 -2.34 9.56
N ASP A 858 -19.83 -1.94 8.29
CA ASP A 858 -20.85 -2.31 7.30
C ASP A 858 -20.86 -3.83 7.07
N ALA A 859 -22.05 -4.41 7.01
CA ALA A 859 -22.21 -5.85 6.91
C ALA A 859 -22.00 -6.34 5.46
N LEU A 860 -21.34 -7.49 5.30
CA LEU A 860 -21.20 -8.14 3.98
C LEU A 860 -22.57 -8.47 3.37
N ILE A 861 -23.54 -8.86 4.20
CA ILE A 861 -24.91 -9.20 3.80
C ILE A 861 -25.89 -8.33 4.59
N SER A 862 -26.64 -7.48 3.90
CA SER A 862 -27.72 -6.69 4.51
C SER A 862 -28.98 -7.54 4.73
N SER A 863 -29.88 -7.14 5.62
CA SER A 863 -31.10 -7.93 5.92
C SER A 863 -31.97 -8.21 4.69
N TRP A 864 -32.06 -7.27 3.75
CA TRP A 864 -32.80 -7.47 2.50
C TRP A 864 -32.10 -8.47 1.56
N VAL A 865 -30.78 -8.35 1.44
CA VAL A 865 -29.96 -9.24 0.63
C VAL A 865 -29.98 -10.66 1.22
N PHE A 866 -29.92 -10.78 2.54
CA PHE A 866 -30.10 -12.05 3.26
C PHE A 866 -31.45 -12.68 2.95
N PHE A 867 -32.55 -11.93 3.04
CA PHE A 867 -33.88 -12.42 2.68
C PHE A 867 -33.95 -12.90 1.22
N ARG A 868 -33.36 -12.14 0.30
CA ARG A 868 -33.30 -12.50 -1.12
C ARG A 868 -32.58 -13.84 -1.34
N TYR A 869 -31.41 -14.03 -0.74
CA TYR A 869 -30.69 -15.30 -0.86
C TYR A 869 -31.33 -16.45 -0.10
N MET A 870 -32.06 -16.18 0.99
CA MET A 870 -32.92 -17.19 1.60
C MET A 870 -34.01 -17.68 0.66
N VAL A 871 -34.63 -16.79 -0.14
CA VAL A 871 -35.64 -17.18 -1.14
C VAL A 871 -35.00 -17.99 -2.27
N ILE A 872 -33.83 -17.57 -2.77
CA ILE A 872 -33.11 -18.28 -3.83
C ILE A 872 -32.63 -19.65 -3.35
N GLY A 873 -31.98 -19.71 -2.18
CA GLY A 873 -31.56 -20.97 -1.56
C GLY A 873 -32.75 -21.89 -1.26
N SER A 874 -33.89 -21.35 -0.81
CA SER A 874 -35.11 -22.15 -0.65
C SER A 874 -35.59 -22.74 -1.97
N TYR A 875 -35.52 -21.96 -3.06
CA TYR A 875 -35.84 -22.46 -4.39
C TYR A 875 -34.88 -23.58 -4.82
N VAL A 876 -33.57 -23.39 -4.63
CA VAL A 876 -32.54 -24.40 -4.93
C VAL A 876 -32.85 -25.71 -4.20
N GLY A 877 -33.00 -25.66 -2.87
CA GLY A 877 -33.25 -26.85 -2.06
C GLY A 877 -34.59 -27.53 -2.35
N ILE A 878 -35.64 -26.77 -2.69
CA ILE A 878 -36.92 -27.34 -3.13
C ILE A 878 -36.81 -27.97 -4.53
N ALA A 879 -36.05 -27.36 -5.43
CA ALA A 879 -35.88 -27.86 -6.80
C ALA A 879 -35.07 -29.15 -6.84
N THR A 880 -33.97 -29.24 -6.07
CA THR A 880 -33.11 -30.43 -5.98
C THR A 880 -33.83 -31.62 -5.36
N VAL A 881 -34.54 -31.41 -4.25
CA VAL A 881 -35.34 -32.45 -3.59
C VAL A 881 -36.61 -32.76 -4.39
N GLY A 882 -37.20 -31.74 -5.01
CA GLY A 882 -38.39 -31.86 -5.84
C GLY A 882 -38.16 -32.78 -7.05
N ILE A 883 -37.06 -32.59 -7.78
CA ILE A 883 -36.74 -33.45 -8.93
C ILE A 883 -36.43 -34.89 -8.50
N PHE A 884 -35.82 -35.07 -7.32
CA PHE A 884 -35.60 -36.39 -6.73
C PHE A 884 -36.93 -37.13 -6.48
N ILE A 885 -37.88 -36.47 -5.84
CA ILE A 885 -39.22 -37.03 -5.56
C ILE A 885 -40.00 -37.25 -6.85
N LEU A 886 -39.88 -36.35 -7.83
CA LEU A 886 -40.56 -36.47 -9.12
C LEU A 886 -40.13 -37.73 -9.87
N TRP A 887 -38.83 -38.06 -9.86
CA TRP A 887 -38.32 -39.29 -10.49
C TRP A 887 -38.96 -40.54 -9.87
N TYR A 888 -39.14 -40.62 -8.55
CA TYR A 888 -39.77 -41.80 -7.92
C TYR A 888 -41.30 -41.88 -8.09
N THR A 889 -42.00 -40.74 -8.16
CA THR A 889 -43.45 -40.70 -7.92
C THR A 889 -44.30 -40.39 -9.16
N ARG A 890 -43.71 -39.82 -10.22
CA ARG A 890 -44.47 -39.32 -11.38
C ARG A 890 -44.02 -39.96 -12.67
N ALA A 891 -45.00 -40.40 -13.47
CA ALA A 891 -44.73 -40.96 -14.79
C ALA A 891 -44.30 -39.89 -15.81
N SER A 892 -44.83 -38.67 -15.71
CA SER A 892 -44.45 -37.56 -16.57
C SER A 892 -44.55 -36.23 -15.83
N PHE A 893 -43.77 -35.24 -16.27
CA PHE A 893 -43.80 -33.89 -15.74
C PHE A 893 -43.60 -32.87 -16.88
N LEU A 894 -44.50 -31.88 -16.97
CA LEU A 894 -44.49 -30.83 -18.00
C LEU A 894 -44.35 -31.35 -19.46
N GLY A 895 -44.94 -32.51 -19.76
CA GLY A 895 -44.90 -33.11 -21.09
C GLY A 895 -43.65 -33.95 -21.41
N ILE A 896 -42.74 -34.12 -20.44
CA ILE A 896 -41.57 -35.01 -20.53
C ILE A 896 -41.91 -36.33 -19.83
N ASP A 897 -41.71 -37.45 -20.52
CA ASP A 897 -41.88 -38.80 -19.97
C ASP A 897 -40.64 -39.21 -19.16
N LEU A 898 -40.86 -39.52 -17.88
CA LEU A 898 -39.82 -39.88 -16.92
C LEU A 898 -39.60 -41.41 -16.85
N VAL A 899 -40.56 -42.21 -17.31
CA VAL A 899 -40.53 -43.69 -17.19
C VAL A 899 -39.86 -44.34 -18.41
N SER A 900 -39.29 -43.54 -19.31
CA SER A 900 -38.56 -44.04 -20.49
C SER A 900 -37.37 -44.94 -20.15
N ASP A 901 -36.84 -44.86 -18.93
CA ASP A 901 -35.78 -45.71 -18.38
C ASP A 901 -36.30 -47.04 -17.78
N GLY A 902 -37.61 -47.18 -17.56
CA GLY A 902 -38.24 -48.40 -17.02
C GLY A 902 -38.21 -48.54 -15.50
N HIS A 903 -37.93 -47.45 -14.76
CA HIS A 903 -37.91 -47.47 -13.30
C HIS A 903 -39.30 -47.74 -12.69
N THR A 904 -39.34 -48.27 -11.47
CA THR A 904 -40.59 -48.58 -10.77
C THR A 904 -41.11 -47.35 -10.03
N LEU A 905 -42.37 -46.98 -10.28
CA LEU A 905 -43.03 -45.87 -9.58
C LEU A 905 -43.44 -46.30 -8.17
N VAL A 906 -43.22 -45.41 -7.21
CA VAL A 906 -43.42 -45.63 -5.78
C VAL A 906 -44.34 -44.55 -5.22
N GLU A 907 -45.21 -44.91 -4.27
CA GLU A 907 -46.00 -43.90 -3.55
C GLU A 907 -45.12 -43.05 -2.62
N TYR A 908 -45.50 -41.79 -2.41
CA TYR A 908 -44.75 -40.91 -1.51
C TYR A 908 -44.66 -41.46 -0.06
N SER A 909 -45.70 -42.18 0.38
CA SER A 909 -45.75 -42.87 1.68
C SER A 909 -44.65 -43.93 1.80
N GLN A 910 -44.43 -44.71 0.75
CA GLN A 910 -43.38 -45.71 0.65
C GLN A 910 -42.00 -45.03 0.60
N LEU A 911 -41.82 -43.99 -0.23
CA LEU A 911 -40.54 -43.27 -0.30
C LEU A 911 -40.09 -42.67 1.04
N ARG A 912 -41.04 -42.22 1.88
CA ARG A 912 -40.77 -41.70 3.22
C ARG A 912 -40.43 -42.78 4.25
N ASN A 913 -41.00 -43.98 4.10
CA ASN A 913 -40.80 -45.10 5.02
C ASN A 913 -39.88 -46.16 4.43
N TRP A 914 -38.95 -45.76 3.54
CA TRP A 914 -38.07 -46.66 2.80
C TRP A 914 -37.23 -47.58 3.71
N GLY A 915 -36.90 -47.15 4.93
CA GLY A 915 -36.21 -47.97 5.94
C GLY A 915 -37.03 -49.15 6.48
N GLU A 916 -38.33 -49.22 6.20
CA GLU A 916 -39.22 -50.34 6.55
C GLU A 916 -39.47 -51.27 5.34
N CYS A 917 -38.73 -51.11 4.23
CA CYS A 917 -38.95 -51.86 3.00
C CYS A 917 -38.98 -53.39 3.19
N SER A 918 -38.14 -53.92 4.09
CA SER A 918 -38.09 -55.36 4.39
C SER A 918 -39.40 -55.92 4.97
N SER A 919 -40.28 -55.05 5.47
CA SER A 919 -41.63 -55.41 5.95
C SER A 919 -42.69 -55.44 4.85
N TRP A 920 -42.39 -54.95 3.65
CA TRP A 920 -43.35 -54.84 2.54
C TRP A 920 -43.39 -56.13 1.71
N SER A 921 -44.41 -56.95 1.91
CA SER A 921 -44.54 -58.26 1.23
C SER A 921 -44.87 -58.19 -0.26
N ASN A 922 -45.30 -57.04 -0.79
CA ASN A 922 -45.79 -56.85 -2.17
C ASN A 922 -44.92 -55.92 -3.02
N PHE A 923 -43.70 -55.58 -2.59
CA PHE A 923 -42.82 -54.68 -3.33
C PHE A 923 -41.87 -55.45 -4.26
N SER A 924 -42.00 -55.24 -5.57
CA SER A 924 -41.12 -55.83 -6.59
C SER A 924 -40.65 -54.78 -7.57
N VAL A 925 -39.37 -54.77 -7.89
CA VAL A 925 -38.72 -53.74 -8.71
C VAL A 925 -38.43 -54.29 -10.10
N THR A 926 -38.79 -53.52 -11.13
CA THR A 926 -38.47 -53.83 -12.53
C THR A 926 -37.03 -53.43 -12.84
N PRO A 927 -36.26 -54.27 -13.57
CA PRO A 927 -34.95 -53.85 -14.09
C PRO A 927 -35.12 -52.61 -14.96
N PHE A 928 -34.29 -51.59 -14.72
CA PHE A 928 -34.35 -50.33 -15.43
C PHE A 928 -33.00 -49.98 -16.05
N SER A 929 -33.04 -49.28 -17.17
CA SER A 929 -31.86 -48.90 -17.94
C SER A 929 -31.34 -47.57 -17.45
N VAL A 930 -30.06 -47.54 -17.10
CA VAL A 930 -29.37 -46.32 -16.73
C VAL A 930 -28.47 -45.88 -17.87
N GLY A 931 -28.18 -44.59 -17.96
CA GLY A 931 -27.40 -44.03 -19.07
C GLY A 931 -26.05 -44.75 -19.24
N GLY A 932 -25.57 -44.85 -20.48
CA GLY A 932 -24.34 -45.58 -20.82
C GLY A 932 -24.55 -47.08 -21.10
N GLY A 933 -25.79 -47.54 -21.20
CA GLY A 933 -26.12 -48.94 -21.53
C GLY A 933 -26.05 -49.91 -20.34
N ARG A 934 -25.96 -49.39 -19.12
CA ARG A 934 -25.90 -50.16 -17.87
C ARG A 934 -27.32 -50.51 -17.40
N LEU A 935 -27.66 -51.79 -17.40
CA LEU A 935 -28.92 -52.31 -16.83
C LEU A 935 -28.72 -52.57 -15.33
N ILE A 936 -29.55 -51.97 -14.48
CA ILE A 936 -29.51 -52.26 -13.04
C ILE A 936 -30.49 -53.39 -12.74
N THR A 937 -29.95 -54.54 -12.33
CA THR A 937 -30.71 -55.68 -11.80
C THR A 937 -30.42 -55.82 -10.32
N LEU A 938 -31.45 -55.74 -9.49
CA LEU A 938 -31.34 -55.79 -8.03
C LEU A 938 -31.79 -57.17 -7.53
N SER A 939 -30.95 -57.81 -6.71
CA SER A 939 -31.24 -59.10 -6.09
C SER A 939 -32.22 -58.95 -4.92
N ASP A 940 -32.07 -57.88 -4.13
CA ASP A 940 -33.03 -57.46 -3.10
C ASP A 940 -33.84 -56.25 -3.63
N PRO A 941 -35.19 -56.31 -3.65
CA PRO A 941 -36.03 -55.18 -4.01
C PRO A 941 -35.75 -53.91 -3.18
N CYS A 942 -35.28 -54.04 -1.94
CA CYS A 942 -35.01 -52.89 -1.08
C CYS A 942 -33.76 -52.10 -1.47
N ASP A 943 -32.84 -52.70 -2.24
CA ASP A 943 -31.68 -52.01 -2.78
C ASP A 943 -32.04 -50.90 -3.78
N TYR A 944 -33.30 -50.82 -4.19
CA TYR A 944 -33.81 -49.76 -5.06
C TYR A 944 -33.65 -48.36 -4.45
N PHE A 945 -33.82 -48.24 -3.13
CA PHE A 945 -33.69 -46.97 -2.42
C PHE A 945 -32.25 -46.64 -2.00
N SER A 946 -31.34 -47.62 -1.97
CA SER A 946 -29.93 -47.45 -1.61
C SER A 946 -29.02 -47.35 -2.84
N VAL A 947 -29.06 -48.34 -3.73
CA VAL A 947 -28.24 -48.45 -4.95
C VAL A 947 -28.98 -47.89 -6.17
N GLY A 948 -30.30 -48.09 -6.26
CA GLY A 948 -31.10 -47.64 -7.39
C GLY A 948 -31.27 -46.12 -7.50
N LYS A 949 -31.02 -45.37 -6.43
CA LYS A 949 -31.19 -43.91 -6.36
C LYS A 949 -30.22 -43.09 -7.22
N VAL A 950 -29.18 -43.71 -7.77
CA VAL A 950 -28.07 -43.05 -8.50
C VAL A 950 -28.57 -42.12 -9.61
N LYS A 951 -29.63 -42.52 -10.36
CA LYS A 951 -30.24 -41.69 -11.40
C LYS A 951 -30.93 -40.45 -10.82
N ALA A 952 -31.72 -40.61 -9.77
CA ALA A 952 -32.39 -39.51 -9.07
C ALA A 952 -31.39 -38.52 -8.45
N MET A 953 -30.32 -39.04 -7.82
CA MET A 953 -29.22 -38.20 -7.31
C MET A 953 -28.55 -37.41 -8.43
N THR A 954 -28.34 -38.03 -9.60
CA THR A 954 -27.73 -37.34 -10.75
C THR A 954 -28.60 -36.21 -11.29
N LEU A 955 -29.93 -36.39 -11.28
CA LEU A 955 -30.88 -35.33 -11.62
C LEU A 955 -30.82 -34.18 -10.61
N SER A 956 -30.81 -34.48 -9.31
CA SER A 956 -30.68 -33.48 -8.24
C SER A 956 -29.38 -32.69 -8.35
N LEU A 957 -28.24 -33.37 -8.55
CA LEU A 957 -26.94 -32.73 -8.75
C LEU A 957 -26.93 -31.85 -10.00
N SER A 958 -27.49 -32.32 -11.11
CA SER A 958 -27.51 -31.55 -12.35
C SER A 958 -28.42 -30.31 -12.26
N VAL A 959 -29.51 -30.39 -11.49
CA VAL A 959 -30.35 -29.21 -11.16
C VAL A 959 -29.58 -28.23 -10.29
N LEU A 960 -28.86 -28.69 -9.27
CA LEU A 960 -28.03 -27.82 -8.43
C LEU A 960 -27.02 -27.04 -9.30
N VAL A 961 -26.23 -27.77 -10.11
CA VAL A 961 -25.23 -27.17 -11.00
C VAL A 961 -25.85 -26.18 -11.98
N ALA A 962 -26.97 -26.55 -12.63
CA ALA A 962 -27.62 -25.66 -13.60
C ALA A 962 -28.21 -24.40 -12.94
N ILE A 963 -28.81 -24.53 -11.75
CA ILE A 963 -29.30 -23.38 -10.98
C ILE A 963 -28.14 -22.46 -10.61
N GLU A 964 -27.02 -22.98 -10.12
CA GLU A 964 -25.89 -22.14 -9.72
C GLU A 964 -25.25 -21.41 -10.89
N MET A 965 -25.16 -22.04 -12.07
CA MET A 965 -24.70 -21.32 -13.28
C MET A 965 -25.65 -20.17 -13.64
N PHE A 966 -26.97 -20.36 -13.55
CA PHE A 966 -27.92 -19.26 -13.77
C PHE A 966 -27.91 -18.21 -12.64
N ASN A 967 -27.66 -18.63 -11.41
CA ASN A 967 -27.51 -17.74 -10.25
C ASN A 967 -26.23 -16.90 -10.35
N SER A 968 -25.16 -17.43 -10.94
CA SER A 968 -23.92 -16.68 -11.19
C SER A 968 -24.15 -15.48 -12.14
N LEU A 969 -25.07 -15.60 -13.11
CA LEU A 969 -25.50 -14.47 -13.95
C LEU A 969 -26.21 -13.41 -13.10
N ASN A 970 -27.12 -13.84 -12.22
CA ASN A 970 -27.82 -12.94 -11.32
C ASN A 970 -26.85 -12.18 -10.38
N ALA A 971 -25.72 -12.80 -10.03
CA ALA A 971 -24.67 -12.23 -9.20
C ALA A 971 -23.78 -11.19 -9.90
N LEU A 972 -23.91 -10.98 -11.23
CA LEU A 972 -23.22 -9.89 -11.96
C LEU A 972 -23.46 -8.52 -11.35
N SER A 973 -24.65 -8.29 -10.82
CA SER A 973 -24.99 -7.04 -10.13
C SER A 973 -25.90 -7.28 -8.95
N GLU A 974 -25.67 -6.51 -7.88
CA GLU A 974 -26.55 -6.51 -6.72
C GLU A 974 -27.94 -5.99 -7.07
N ASP A 975 -28.02 -4.87 -7.78
CA ASP A 975 -29.29 -4.15 -7.99
C ASP A 975 -29.68 -4.02 -9.46
N SER A 976 -28.72 -4.02 -10.39
CA SER A 976 -29.01 -3.85 -11.82
C SER A 976 -29.62 -5.12 -12.39
N SER A 977 -30.55 -4.93 -13.31
CA SER A 977 -31.18 -6.04 -14.03
C SER A 977 -30.22 -6.57 -15.09
N LEU A 978 -30.31 -7.85 -15.43
CA LEU A 978 -29.63 -8.46 -16.57
C LEU A 978 -29.98 -7.78 -17.91
N LEU A 979 -31.13 -7.09 -17.99
CA LEU A 979 -31.48 -6.27 -19.17
C LEU A 979 -30.62 -5.00 -19.28
N THR A 980 -30.20 -4.44 -18.14
CA THR A 980 -29.35 -3.23 -18.08
C THR A 980 -27.86 -3.57 -18.05
N MET A 981 -27.50 -4.70 -17.45
CA MET A 981 -26.13 -5.18 -17.31
C MET A 981 -26.09 -6.60 -17.88
N PRO A 982 -25.96 -6.74 -19.21
CA PRO A 982 -26.11 -8.03 -19.86
C PRO A 982 -24.95 -8.98 -19.56
N PRO A 983 -25.15 -10.32 -19.68
CA PRO A 983 -24.15 -11.32 -19.34
C PRO A 983 -22.79 -11.15 -20.03
N TRP A 984 -22.76 -10.62 -21.26
CA TRP A 984 -21.53 -10.41 -22.02
C TRP A 984 -20.67 -9.23 -21.52
N MET A 985 -21.14 -8.43 -20.56
CA MET A 985 -20.32 -7.40 -19.90
C MET A 985 -19.12 -8.01 -19.15
N ASN A 986 -19.24 -9.26 -18.69
CA ASN A 986 -18.14 -10.03 -18.14
C ASN A 986 -17.94 -11.31 -18.98
N PRO A 987 -17.09 -11.28 -20.03
CA PRO A 987 -16.84 -12.46 -20.87
C PRO A 987 -16.19 -13.60 -20.07
N TRP A 988 -15.42 -13.29 -19.02
CA TRP A 988 -14.81 -14.29 -18.15
C TRP A 988 -15.83 -15.12 -17.41
N LEU A 989 -16.98 -14.53 -17.04
CA LEU A 989 -18.08 -15.27 -16.42
C LEU A 989 -18.67 -16.31 -17.37
N LEU A 990 -18.89 -15.94 -18.64
CA LEU A 990 -19.41 -16.88 -19.65
C LEU A 990 -18.43 -18.02 -19.92
N VAL A 991 -17.12 -17.72 -19.97
CA VAL A 991 -16.08 -18.74 -20.10
C VAL A 991 -16.07 -19.65 -18.87
N ALA A 992 -16.12 -19.09 -17.66
CA ALA A 992 -16.14 -19.87 -16.43
C ALA A 992 -17.38 -20.76 -16.33
N MET A 993 -18.57 -20.27 -16.67
CA MET A 993 -19.79 -21.07 -16.74
C MET A 993 -19.65 -22.23 -17.76
N SER A 994 -19.05 -21.95 -18.91
CA SER A 994 -18.81 -22.98 -19.94
C SER A 994 -17.83 -24.05 -19.45
N VAL A 995 -16.79 -23.65 -18.71
CA VAL A 995 -15.84 -24.57 -18.08
C VAL A 995 -16.54 -25.39 -16.99
N SER A 996 -17.34 -24.79 -16.11
CA SER A 996 -18.06 -25.50 -15.06
C SER A 996 -19.07 -26.50 -15.62
N PHE A 997 -19.87 -26.11 -16.62
CA PHE A 997 -20.74 -27.07 -17.33
C PHE A 997 -19.94 -28.17 -18.05
N GLY A 998 -18.80 -27.81 -18.65
CA GLY A 998 -17.90 -28.77 -19.29
C GLY A 998 -17.33 -29.80 -18.31
N LEU A 999 -16.93 -29.37 -17.11
CA LEU A 999 -16.46 -30.22 -16.02
C LEU A 999 -17.59 -31.09 -15.45
N HIS A 1000 -18.81 -30.57 -15.36
CA HIS A 1000 -19.99 -31.37 -14.98
C HIS A 1000 -20.29 -32.46 -16.01
N CYS A 1001 -20.22 -32.13 -17.30
CA CYS A 1001 -20.32 -33.13 -18.36
C CYS A 1001 -19.17 -34.15 -18.30
N LEU A 1002 -17.96 -33.72 -17.94
CA LEU A 1002 -16.80 -34.61 -17.79
C LEU A 1002 -17.06 -35.68 -16.71
N ILE A 1003 -17.54 -35.30 -15.53
CA ILE A 1003 -17.84 -36.26 -14.47
C ILE A 1003 -19.01 -37.19 -14.82
N LEU A 1004 -19.98 -36.72 -15.62
CA LEU A 1004 -21.14 -37.52 -16.03
C LEU A 1004 -20.82 -38.55 -17.12
N TYR A 1005 -19.98 -38.20 -18.10
CA TYR A 1005 -19.76 -39.01 -19.30
C TYR A 1005 -18.44 -39.79 -19.29
N VAL A 1006 -17.54 -39.54 -18.34
CA VAL A 1006 -16.33 -40.37 -18.14
C VAL A 1006 -16.62 -41.46 -17.11
N PRO A 1007 -16.64 -42.76 -17.49
CA PRO A 1007 -17.11 -43.84 -16.61
C PRO A 1007 -16.41 -43.91 -15.24
N PHE A 1008 -15.08 -43.77 -15.23
CA PHE A 1008 -14.30 -43.80 -13.99
C PHE A 1008 -14.71 -42.69 -13.00
N LEU A 1009 -14.93 -41.47 -13.49
CA LEU A 1009 -15.37 -40.36 -12.65
C LEU A 1009 -16.82 -40.55 -12.20
N ALA A 1010 -17.68 -41.03 -13.09
CA ALA A 1010 -19.08 -41.30 -12.80
C ALA A 1010 -19.25 -42.32 -11.65
N ASP A 1011 -18.44 -43.38 -11.63
CA ASP A 1011 -18.44 -44.37 -10.55
C ASP A 1011 -17.92 -43.77 -9.22
N VAL A 1012 -16.86 -42.94 -9.23
CA VAL A 1012 -16.34 -42.27 -8.02
C VAL A 1012 -17.36 -41.32 -7.40
N PHE A 1013 -18.13 -40.59 -8.22
CA PHE A 1013 -19.16 -39.65 -7.76
C PHE A 1013 -20.53 -40.30 -7.55
N GLY A 1014 -20.69 -41.58 -7.86
CA GLY A 1014 -21.98 -42.28 -7.77
C GLY A 1014 -23.05 -41.64 -8.66
N ILE A 1015 -22.71 -41.30 -9.90
CA ILE A 1015 -23.59 -40.62 -10.87
C ILE A 1015 -23.61 -41.35 -12.21
N VAL A 1016 -24.60 -41.03 -13.04
CA VAL A 1016 -24.86 -41.71 -14.31
C VAL A 1016 -25.23 -40.72 -15.43
N PRO A 1017 -24.86 -40.99 -16.69
CA PRO A 1017 -25.08 -40.02 -17.75
C PRO A 1017 -26.58 -39.80 -18.02
N LEU A 1018 -26.92 -38.53 -18.28
CA LEU A 1018 -28.30 -38.10 -18.53
C LEU A 1018 -28.65 -38.12 -20.02
N SER A 1019 -29.92 -38.40 -20.32
CA SER A 1019 -30.51 -38.31 -21.66
C SER A 1019 -30.86 -36.85 -22.02
N LEU A 1020 -31.13 -36.58 -23.30
CA LEU A 1020 -31.54 -35.23 -23.74
C LEU A 1020 -32.86 -34.76 -23.09
N ASN A 1021 -33.81 -35.67 -22.89
CA ASN A 1021 -35.08 -35.36 -22.24
C ASN A 1021 -34.89 -35.00 -20.76
N GLU A 1022 -34.01 -35.71 -20.07
CA GLU A 1022 -33.62 -35.43 -18.69
C GLU A 1022 -32.89 -34.08 -18.58
N TRP A 1023 -32.00 -33.76 -19.52
CA TRP A 1023 -31.37 -32.45 -19.59
C TRP A 1023 -32.36 -31.30 -19.82
N LEU A 1024 -33.36 -31.50 -20.69
CA LEU A 1024 -34.44 -30.51 -20.87
C LEU A 1024 -35.20 -30.29 -19.56
N LEU A 1025 -35.53 -31.36 -18.83
CA LEU A 1025 -36.16 -31.26 -17.52
C LEU A 1025 -35.30 -30.48 -16.52
N VAL A 1026 -34.00 -30.77 -16.45
CA VAL A 1026 -33.03 -30.04 -15.61
C VAL A 1026 -33.07 -28.55 -15.93
N LEU A 1027 -33.01 -28.17 -17.22
CA LEU A 1027 -33.04 -26.77 -17.64
C LEU A 1027 -34.38 -26.09 -17.32
N PHE A 1028 -35.52 -26.77 -17.51
CA PHE A 1028 -36.84 -26.23 -17.18
C PHE A 1028 -37.03 -25.98 -15.68
N VAL A 1029 -36.53 -26.88 -14.84
CA VAL A 1029 -36.56 -26.71 -13.38
C VAL A 1029 -35.56 -25.64 -12.92
N SER A 1030 -34.46 -25.44 -13.64
CA SER A 1030 -33.39 -24.52 -13.20
C SER A 1030 -33.59 -23.06 -13.65
N ALA A 1031 -34.05 -22.84 -14.89
CA ALA A 1031 -34.19 -21.49 -15.47
C ALA A 1031 -35.04 -20.47 -14.68
N PRO A 1032 -36.12 -20.86 -13.96
CA PRO A 1032 -36.93 -19.89 -13.22
C PRO A 1032 -36.18 -19.11 -12.14
N VAL A 1033 -35.00 -19.58 -11.68
CA VAL A 1033 -34.17 -18.83 -10.71
C VAL A 1033 -33.81 -17.43 -11.21
N ILE A 1034 -33.62 -17.26 -12.52
CA ILE A 1034 -33.33 -15.96 -13.15
C ILE A 1034 -34.52 -15.02 -12.97
N LEU A 1035 -35.73 -15.51 -13.23
CA LEU A 1035 -36.95 -14.71 -13.13
C LEU A 1035 -37.29 -14.35 -11.68
N ILE A 1036 -37.10 -15.30 -10.76
CA ILE A 1036 -37.29 -15.08 -9.32
C ILE A 1036 -36.36 -13.96 -8.85
N ASP A 1037 -35.08 -14.05 -9.19
CA ASP A 1037 -34.11 -13.05 -8.75
C ASP A 1037 -34.34 -11.67 -9.38
N GLU A 1038 -34.69 -11.61 -10.67
CA GLU A 1038 -35.00 -10.33 -11.32
C GLU A 1038 -36.22 -9.64 -10.72
N PHE A 1039 -37.22 -10.40 -10.31
CA PHE A 1039 -38.35 -9.87 -9.57
C PHE A 1039 -37.91 -9.29 -8.20
N LEU A 1040 -37.04 -10.00 -7.48
CA LEU A 1040 -36.49 -9.52 -6.19
C LEU A 1040 -35.63 -8.26 -6.36
N LYS A 1041 -34.80 -8.19 -7.40
CA LYS A 1041 -34.03 -6.98 -7.77
C LYS A 1041 -34.97 -5.82 -8.11
N PHE A 1042 -36.04 -6.07 -8.86
CA PHE A 1042 -37.03 -5.04 -9.19
C PHE A 1042 -37.70 -4.44 -7.93
N ILE A 1043 -38.06 -5.27 -6.96
CA ILE A 1043 -38.60 -4.81 -5.66
C ILE A 1043 -37.56 -3.95 -4.93
N ALA A 1044 -36.30 -4.39 -4.91
CA ALA A 1044 -35.20 -3.67 -4.27
C ALA A 1044 -35.04 -2.26 -4.86
N ARG A 1045 -34.97 -2.15 -6.19
CA ARG A 1045 -34.87 -0.87 -6.92
C ARG A 1045 -36.04 0.06 -6.60
N ARG A 1046 -37.28 -0.45 -6.59
CA ARG A 1046 -38.49 0.33 -6.30
C ARG A 1046 -38.52 0.84 -4.85
N ARG A 1047 -38.06 0.03 -3.88
CA ARG A 1047 -37.94 0.45 -2.47
C ARG A 1047 -36.90 1.55 -2.30
N ARG A 1048 -35.72 1.42 -2.90
CA ARG A 1048 -34.65 2.45 -2.84
C ARG A 1048 -35.10 3.77 -3.48
N TRP A 1049 -35.77 3.71 -4.63
CA TRP A 1049 -36.32 4.91 -5.29
C TRP A 1049 -37.33 5.64 -4.39
N ARG A 1050 -38.27 4.91 -3.78
CA ARG A 1050 -39.22 5.49 -2.82
C ARG A 1050 -38.56 6.07 -1.56
N ALA A 1051 -37.46 5.48 -1.09
CA ALA A 1051 -36.70 6.01 0.04
C ALA A 1051 -35.97 7.31 -0.33
N LYS A 1052 -35.34 7.37 -1.52
CA LYS A 1052 -34.71 8.60 -2.03
C LYS A 1052 -35.73 9.73 -2.22
N VAL A 1053 -36.91 9.43 -2.78
CA VAL A 1053 -38.00 10.42 -2.97
C VAL A 1053 -38.62 10.88 -1.64
N LYS A 1054 -38.47 10.12 -0.54
CA LYS A 1054 -38.91 10.56 0.80
C LYS A 1054 -37.86 11.36 1.56
N MET A 1055 -36.60 11.27 1.16
CA MET A 1055 -35.47 11.98 1.79
C MET A 1055 -35.09 13.27 1.06
N ALA A 1056 -35.36 13.33 -0.26
CA ALA A 1056 -35.41 14.56 -1.04
C ALA A 1056 -36.76 15.25 -0.83
#